data_AF-A0A976KWH4-F1
#
_entry.id   AF-A0A976KWH4-F1
#
_cell.length_a   1.000
_cell.length_b   1.000
_cell.length_c   1.000
_cell.angle_alpha   90.00
_cell.angle_beta   90.00
_cell.angle_gamma   90.00
#
_symmetry.space_group_name_H-M   'P 1'
#
loop_
_entity.id
_entity.type
_entity.pdbx_description
1 polymer ?
#
loop_
_entity_poly.entity_id
_entity_poly.type
_entity_poly.pdbx_seq_one_letter_code
_entity_poly.pdbx_strand_id
1 'polypeptide(L)'
;MGRTTARTRSVQGPPSAPIIWFRAANDAGALPLEHPMNRDPRAREWSRTRILAGVGLTAVAATYLGAAHHETDPGMAAGALPPATIDAAVDAGVEVGGLLIDFVEPQDGEGGSESRIASLAASLDVPTALAGTYAEGEHLYRATGPTAELSRLARELANHPLVEGVEPDIQMSLPDAAISAVERDKPTPPEPARPQRPRFEPNDPMFGLQWHFEQIRVPEAWTQTRGEGAVVAVIDTGVAWKDLDWGSVHAKAVPDLKGVTFVDGETFLDRAMPEGLDDHAHGTHVAGTIAQATDNGIGVSGVAHAAAIMPLKVLGGDGRGSVAAIANAIRYAADHGAHVINMSLGGPLPSRVLAKAVAYAHDKGVTVVCAAGNESRSRVSYPAAYEGSVAVAATNFEGSRSFYSNWGRMLDVSAPGGDTRQDKNGDGHPDGVLQNTIVIQDPSRDDYLWFQGTSMASPHVAGVAALVVSSGVNNPREVERILKETAVHPNDATWDREYGAGIVDAAAAVDLAKSEYTAERGGLAGLLGGLALLGSGVLAFARRRAALASWLGVAGGAAVAAGVFTTPVAYLLSGLAGVGAGASAWALSALVPVAAAILLLRVRAARPVLVGLAIGYAALLLHGAVVLPTVLVDLPGGTGWDRAWLAINAVVALGLARRLARLRLRVRWFGIGV
;
A
#
# COMPACT_ATOMS: atom_id res chain seq x y z
N MET A 1 25.52 25.82 -77.90
CA MET A 1 24.72 26.32 -76.77
C MET A 1 23.41 25.54 -76.77
N GLY A 2 22.96 24.79 -75.77
CA GLY A 2 23.50 24.38 -74.46
C GLY A 2 22.32 23.76 -73.68
N ARG A 3 22.01 22.45 -73.86
CA ARG A 3 22.45 21.31 -73.02
C ARG A 3 22.10 21.45 -71.53
N THR A 4 21.52 20.46 -70.85
CA THR A 4 20.68 19.30 -71.24
C THR A 4 20.06 18.70 -69.98
N THR A 5 18.88 18.11 -70.09
CA THR A 5 18.27 17.27 -69.05
C THR A 5 18.81 15.82 -69.04
N ALA A 6 18.48 15.10 -67.95
CA ALA A 6 18.35 13.64 -67.82
C ALA A 6 19.56 12.76 -67.41
N ARG A 7 19.37 12.10 -66.25
CA ARG A 7 19.70 10.70 -65.85
C ARG A 7 20.76 9.91 -66.66
N THR A 8 21.66 9.20 -65.97
CA THR A 8 21.66 7.70 -65.88
C THR A 8 22.82 7.08 -65.04
N ARG A 9 22.57 5.85 -64.54
CA ARG A 9 23.50 4.70 -64.34
C ARG A 9 24.61 4.68 -63.26
N SER A 10 24.36 3.84 -62.24
CA SER A 10 25.11 2.60 -61.84
C SER A 10 26.64 2.45 -61.94
N VAL A 11 27.25 2.15 -60.77
CA VAL A 11 28.19 1.04 -60.43
C VAL A 11 29.57 0.90 -61.13
N GLN A 12 30.64 0.92 -60.30
CA GLN A 12 31.97 0.24 -60.32
C GLN A 12 33.00 1.16 -59.61
N GLY A 13 34.11 0.74 -58.96
CA GLY A 13 34.77 -0.56 -58.71
C GLY A 13 36.05 -0.35 -57.83
N PRO A 14 36.78 -1.40 -57.40
CA PRO A 14 37.72 -1.36 -56.26
C PRO A 14 39.23 -1.28 -56.67
N PRO A 15 40.24 -1.40 -55.77
CA PRO A 15 40.71 -2.70 -55.21
C PRO A 15 41.09 -2.64 -53.69
N SER A 16 41.17 -3.72 -52.90
CA SER A 16 42.10 -4.86 -53.03
C SER A 16 41.79 -5.99 -52.01
N ALA A 17 42.33 -7.20 -52.23
CA ALA A 17 42.04 -8.46 -51.50
C ALA A 17 43.33 -8.95 -50.72
N PRO A 18 43.58 -10.23 -50.33
CA PRO A 18 42.76 -11.49 -50.40
C PRO A 18 42.87 -12.57 -49.27
N ILE A 19 41.81 -13.41 -49.12
CA ILE A 19 41.77 -14.93 -49.04
C ILE A 19 42.41 -15.64 -47.78
N ILE A 20 41.85 -16.71 -47.14
CA ILE A 20 41.75 -18.18 -47.45
C ILE A 20 40.62 -18.84 -46.59
N TRP A 21 39.50 -19.40 -47.13
CA TRP A 21 39.10 -20.85 -47.38
C TRP A 21 39.08 -21.84 -46.17
N PHE A 22 38.42 -23.04 -46.10
CA PHE A 22 37.60 -23.99 -46.94
C PHE A 22 36.69 -24.83 -45.95
N ARG A 23 35.33 -24.91 -46.01
CA ARG A 23 34.34 -25.81 -46.71
C ARG A 23 34.18 -27.30 -46.23
N ALA A 24 32.93 -27.84 -46.36
CA ALA A 24 32.49 -29.28 -46.44
C ALA A 24 32.41 -30.11 -45.13
N ALA A 25 31.59 -31.17 -44.95
CA ALA A 25 30.35 -31.70 -45.59
C ALA A 25 29.69 -32.79 -44.69
N ASN A 26 28.45 -33.23 -44.98
CA ASN A 26 27.78 -34.38 -44.32
C ASN A 26 28.09 -35.71 -45.02
N ASP A 27 28.19 -36.83 -44.28
CA ASP A 27 27.34 -38.03 -44.53
C ASP A 27 27.46 -39.19 -43.49
N ALA A 28 26.43 -40.05 -43.54
CA ALA A 28 26.00 -41.19 -42.71
C ALA A 28 26.98 -42.22 -42.07
N GLY A 29 26.51 -42.88 -40.99
CA GLY A 29 27.04 -44.14 -40.42
C GLY A 29 26.15 -44.70 -39.28
N ALA A 30 25.99 -46.04 -39.15
CA ALA A 30 24.91 -46.68 -38.38
C ALA A 30 25.31 -47.43 -37.08
N LEU A 31 24.28 -47.88 -36.33
CA LEU A 31 24.25 -48.61 -35.04
C LEU A 31 25.10 -49.91 -34.97
N PRO A 32 25.43 -50.43 -33.76
CA PRO A 32 24.54 -51.40 -33.08
C PRO A 32 24.43 -51.28 -31.53
N LEU A 33 23.45 -52.00 -30.97
CA LEU A 33 23.17 -52.21 -29.53
C LEU A 33 23.96 -53.40 -28.95
N GLU A 34 24.30 -53.38 -27.65
CA GLU A 34 24.17 -54.54 -26.74
C GLU A 34 24.42 -54.18 -25.26
N HIS A 35 23.93 -55.02 -24.33
CA HIS A 35 23.96 -54.83 -22.87
C HIS A 35 24.54 -56.10 -22.22
N PRO A 36 25.37 -56.03 -21.15
CA PRO A 36 24.83 -56.40 -19.84
C PRO A 36 25.51 -55.72 -18.63
N MET A 37 25.07 -56.08 -17.41
CA MET A 37 25.51 -55.59 -16.10
C MET A 37 26.90 -56.11 -15.67
N ASN A 38 27.73 -55.28 -15.01
CA ASN A 38 28.19 -55.55 -13.62
C ASN A 38 28.83 -54.33 -12.89
N ARG A 39 28.82 -54.43 -11.56
CA ARG A 39 29.07 -53.43 -10.50
C ARG A 39 30.52 -52.91 -10.35
N ASP A 40 30.65 -51.62 -10.00
CA ASP A 40 31.74 -51.09 -9.13
C ASP A 40 31.09 -50.37 -7.91
N PRO A 41 31.47 -50.68 -6.64
CA PRO A 41 30.84 -50.09 -5.45
C PRO A 41 31.30 -48.68 -5.05
N ARG A 42 32.22 -48.00 -5.76
CA ARG A 42 32.88 -46.78 -5.25
C ARG A 42 32.25 -45.42 -5.61
N ALA A 43 31.05 -45.40 -6.19
CA ALA A 43 30.38 -44.16 -6.61
C ALA A 43 28.95 -44.00 -6.05
N ARG A 44 28.80 -43.77 -4.74
CA ARG A 44 27.55 -43.23 -4.16
C ARG A 44 27.78 -42.13 -3.11
N GLU A 45 27.07 -41.03 -3.33
CA GLU A 45 26.72 -39.96 -2.37
C GLU A 45 27.82 -39.01 -1.84
N TRP A 46 28.58 -38.47 -2.78
CA TRP A 46 29.09 -37.08 -2.70
C TRP A 46 27.98 -36.01 -2.92
N SER A 47 26.74 -36.27 -2.47
CA SER A 47 25.54 -35.48 -2.82
C SER A 47 25.08 -34.49 -1.74
N ARG A 48 25.39 -34.71 -0.46
CA ARG A 48 24.83 -33.90 0.64
C ARG A 48 25.49 -32.53 0.82
N THR A 49 26.77 -32.40 0.51
CA THR A 49 27.55 -31.18 0.80
C THR A 49 27.27 -30.03 -0.17
N ARG A 50 26.84 -30.32 -1.41
CA ARG A 50 26.55 -29.27 -2.42
C ARG A 50 25.12 -28.73 -2.35
N ILE A 51 24.14 -29.53 -1.91
CA ILE A 51 22.76 -29.08 -1.76
C ILE A 51 22.63 -28.10 -0.57
N LEU A 52 23.30 -28.37 0.55
CA LEU A 52 23.35 -27.44 1.70
C LEU A 52 24.12 -26.14 1.41
N ALA A 53 25.12 -26.17 0.52
CA ALA A 53 25.81 -24.96 0.08
C ALA A 53 24.98 -24.12 -0.89
N GLY A 54 24.17 -24.75 -1.75
CA GLY A 54 23.25 -24.05 -2.66
C GLY A 54 22.16 -23.26 -1.91
N VAL A 55 21.46 -23.92 -0.99
CA VAL A 55 20.42 -23.28 -0.15
C VAL A 55 21.01 -22.11 0.66
N GLY A 56 22.27 -22.23 1.11
CA GLY A 56 22.96 -21.19 1.86
C GLY A 56 23.38 -19.94 1.06
N LEU A 57 23.50 -20.00 -0.27
CA LEU A 57 23.82 -18.83 -1.10
C LEU A 57 22.59 -18.18 -1.74
N THR A 58 21.59 -18.96 -2.17
CA THR A 58 20.42 -18.40 -2.86
C THR A 58 19.53 -17.58 -1.92
N ALA A 59 19.39 -17.99 -0.65
CA ALA A 59 18.70 -17.19 0.36
C ALA A 59 19.42 -15.86 0.67
N VAL A 60 20.76 -15.89 0.71
CA VAL A 60 21.58 -14.67 0.91
C VAL A 60 21.46 -13.72 -0.28
N ALA A 61 21.40 -14.24 -1.51
CA ALA A 61 21.19 -13.41 -2.70
C ALA A 61 19.79 -12.78 -2.74
N ALA A 62 18.73 -13.53 -2.45
CA ALA A 62 17.35 -13.02 -2.50
C ALA A 62 17.10 -11.90 -1.46
N THR A 63 17.58 -12.05 -0.22
CA THR A 63 17.36 -11.04 0.82
C THR A 63 18.28 -9.80 0.66
N TYR A 64 19.41 -9.90 -0.06
CA TYR A 64 20.22 -8.73 -0.40
C TYR A 64 19.70 -7.98 -1.65
N LEU A 65 18.97 -8.65 -2.54
CA LEU A 65 18.46 -8.05 -3.78
C LEU A 65 17.15 -7.27 -3.61
N GLY A 66 16.37 -7.53 -2.54
CA GLY A 66 15.28 -6.63 -2.12
C GLY A 66 15.76 -5.40 -1.33
N ALA A 67 17.07 -5.24 -1.14
CA ALA A 67 17.68 -4.20 -0.31
C ALA A 67 18.78 -3.42 -1.06
N ALA A 68 18.53 -3.08 -2.32
CA ALA A 68 19.06 -1.83 -2.87
C ALA A 68 18.05 -0.73 -2.52
N HIS A 69 18.44 0.26 -1.72
CA HIS A 69 17.59 1.42 -1.45
C HIS A 69 17.23 2.10 -2.78
N HIS A 70 15.99 1.93 -3.22
CA HIS A 70 15.46 2.67 -4.36
C HIS A 70 15.33 4.15 -3.99
N GLU A 71 15.47 5.01 -4.99
CA GLU A 71 15.57 6.47 -4.84
C GLU A 71 14.21 7.18 -4.56
N THR A 72 13.25 6.40 -4.04
CA THR A 72 11.96 6.81 -3.48
C THR A 72 12.18 7.47 -2.14
N ASP A 73 11.75 8.73 -2.03
CA ASP A 73 11.70 9.45 -0.76
C ASP A 73 10.35 9.10 -0.11
N PRO A 74 10.28 8.55 1.12
CA PRO A 74 9.05 7.94 1.69
C PRO A 74 7.93 8.93 2.05
N GLY A 75 7.89 10.10 1.42
CA GLY A 75 7.07 11.23 1.82
C GLY A 75 7.69 12.03 2.97
N MET A 76 7.24 13.27 3.15
CA MET A 76 7.68 14.10 4.27
C MET A 76 6.87 13.78 5.53
N ALA A 77 7.51 13.21 6.54
CA ALA A 77 6.93 13.04 7.88
C ALA A 77 6.63 14.39 8.55
N ALA A 78 5.55 14.48 9.35
CA ALA A 78 5.08 15.72 9.97
C ALA A 78 6.18 16.47 10.77
N GLY A 79 6.99 15.75 11.56
CA GLY A 79 8.10 16.33 12.33
C GLY A 79 9.29 16.82 11.51
N ALA A 80 9.40 16.42 10.24
CA ALA A 80 10.44 16.87 9.31
C ALA A 80 10.02 18.09 8.46
N LEU A 81 8.75 18.51 8.54
CA LEU A 81 8.25 19.62 7.74
C LEU A 81 8.78 20.98 8.26
N PRO A 82 9.26 21.87 7.36
CA PRO A 82 9.52 23.25 7.72
C PRO A 82 8.19 23.93 8.12
N PRO A 83 8.18 24.82 9.12
CA PRO A 83 6.96 25.54 9.48
C PRO A 83 6.52 26.42 8.31
N ALA A 84 5.27 26.25 7.88
CA ALA A 84 4.64 27.18 6.95
C ALA A 84 4.45 28.54 7.65
N THR A 85 4.69 29.63 6.95
CA THR A 85 4.50 31.00 7.46
C THR A 85 3.49 31.74 6.60
N ILE A 86 2.77 32.69 7.19
CA ILE A 86 1.84 33.55 6.45
C ILE A 86 2.57 34.28 5.32
N ASP A 87 3.76 34.79 5.59
CA ASP A 87 4.56 35.52 4.59
C ASP A 87 4.91 34.60 3.40
N ALA A 88 5.31 33.34 3.63
CA ALA A 88 5.54 32.36 2.57
C ALA A 88 4.26 31.92 1.82
N ALA A 89 3.10 31.94 2.48
CA ALA A 89 1.81 31.69 1.82
C ALA A 89 1.43 32.84 0.89
N VAL A 90 1.59 34.08 1.34
CA VAL A 90 1.38 35.30 0.54
C VAL A 90 2.34 35.36 -0.65
N ASP A 91 3.63 35.09 -0.45
CA ASP A 91 4.64 35.03 -1.52
C ASP A 91 4.35 33.92 -2.56
N ALA A 92 3.73 32.81 -2.13
CA ALA A 92 3.29 31.73 -3.01
C ALA A 92 1.94 32.01 -3.71
N GLY A 93 1.27 33.12 -3.41
CA GLY A 93 -0.07 33.45 -3.92
C GLY A 93 -1.19 32.59 -3.34
N VAL A 94 -0.96 31.95 -2.19
CA VAL A 94 -1.91 31.07 -1.51
C VAL A 94 -2.78 31.87 -0.55
N GLU A 95 -4.09 31.67 -0.62
CA GLU A 95 -5.05 32.34 0.26
C GLU A 95 -4.96 31.78 1.70
N VAL A 96 -4.91 32.68 2.69
CA VAL A 96 -4.81 32.35 4.11
C VAL A 96 -6.14 32.71 4.79
N GLY A 97 -6.91 31.70 5.19
CA GLY A 97 -8.21 31.87 5.85
C GLY A 97 -8.13 32.16 7.35
N GLY A 98 -6.96 31.96 7.97
CA GLY A 98 -6.73 32.14 9.39
C GLY A 98 -5.34 31.65 9.82
N LEU A 99 -5.15 31.46 11.12
CA LEU A 99 -3.95 30.92 11.73
C LEU A 99 -4.33 29.69 12.56
N LEU A 100 -3.67 28.56 12.31
CA LEU A 100 -3.79 27.36 13.14
C LEU A 100 -2.77 27.43 14.27
N ILE A 101 -3.23 27.10 15.47
CA ILE A 101 -2.45 27.05 16.71
C ILE A 101 -2.63 25.65 17.27
N ASP A 102 -1.57 24.87 17.22
CA ASP A 102 -1.47 23.48 17.65
C ASP A 102 -0.85 23.51 19.06
N PHE A 103 -1.64 23.26 20.11
CA PHE A 103 -1.15 23.29 21.49
C PHE A 103 -0.64 21.91 21.92
N VAL A 104 0.35 21.89 22.81
CA VAL A 104 0.98 20.66 23.32
C VAL A 104 -0.05 19.83 24.09
N GLU A 105 -0.14 18.54 23.76
CA GLU A 105 -0.95 17.56 24.50
C GLU A 105 -0.60 17.57 26.01
N PRO A 106 -1.58 17.72 26.92
CA PRO A 106 -1.37 17.65 28.36
C PRO A 106 -0.92 16.25 28.84
N GLN A 107 0.38 15.99 28.84
CA GLN A 107 0.92 14.78 29.48
C GLN A 107 0.72 14.83 31.01
N ASP A 108 0.61 13.64 31.61
CA ASP A 108 0.51 13.42 33.07
C ASP A 108 1.77 13.96 33.80
N GLY A 109 1.77 15.25 34.12
CA GLY A 109 2.71 15.89 35.05
C GLY A 109 3.38 17.17 34.55
N GLU A 110 3.77 17.24 33.27
CA GLU A 110 4.46 18.41 32.69
C GLU A 110 4.00 18.66 31.24
N GLY A 111 3.36 19.82 31.00
CA GLY A 111 2.84 20.18 29.67
C GLY A 111 1.80 21.31 29.68
N GLY A 112 1.13 21.52 30.82
CA GLY A 112 0.10 22.55 31.00
C GLY A 112 -1.30 21.96 30.87
N SER A 113 -2.10 22.13 31.92
CA SER A 113 -3.48 21.63 31.96
C SER A 113 -4.36 22.29 30.89
N GLU A 114 -5.43 21.60 30.49
CA GLU A 114 -6.57 22.13 29.71
C GLU A 114 -6.93 23.57 30.05
N SER A 115 -7.03 23.86 31.36
CA SER A 115 -7.36 25.19 31.88
C SER A 115 -6.36 26.28 31.47
N ARG A 116 -5.07 25.95 31.25
CA ARG A 116 -4.04 26.88 30.78
C ARG A 116 -4.11 27.09 29.27
N ILE A 117 -4.40 26.05 28.49
CA ILE A 117 -4.63 26.16 27.04
C ILE A 117 -5.87 27.03 26.79
N ALA A 118 -6.99 26.71 27.45
CA ALA A 118 -8.22 27.50 27.37
C ALA A 118 -8.03 28.94 27.86
N SER A 119 -7.27 29.17 28.95
CA SER A 119 -6.96 30.52 29.43
C SER A 119 -6.12 31.32 28.44
N LEU A 120 -5.14 30.68 27.78
CA LEU A 120 -4.32 31.30 26.76
C LEU A 120 -5.15 31.67 25.52
N ALA A 121 -5.91 30.71 24.98
CA ALA A 121 -6.80 30.93 23.83
C ALA A 121 -7.81 32.06 24.09
N ALA A 122 -8.39 32.12 25.29
CA ALA A 122 -9.30 33.20 25.71
C ALA A 122 -8.61 34.56 25.98
N SER A 123 -7.27 34.60 26.06
CA SER A 123 -6.49 35.82 26.29
C SER A 123 -5.91 36.44 25.01
N LEU A 124 -6.09 35.81 23.86
CA LEU A 124 -5.60 36.33 22.58
C LEU A 124 -6.46 37.50 22.10
N ASP A 125 -5.82 38.57 21.63
CA ASP A 125 -6.50 39.78 21.10
C ASP A 125 -7.23 39.57 19.75
N VAL A 126 -7.34 38.33 19.26
CA VAL A 126 -8.03 37.98 18.01
C VAL A 126 -9.07 36.88 18.23
N PRO A 127 -10.20 36.89 17.48
CA PRO A 127 -11.20 35.82 17.52
C PRO A 127 -10.58 34.45 17.30
N THR A 128 -10.60 33.62 18.35
CA THR A 128 -9.98 32.28 18.40
C THR A 128 -11.00 31.26 18.90
N ALA A 129 -11.12 30.13 18.19
CA ALA A 129 -12.03 29.04 18.52
C ALA A 129 -11.38 27.68 18.20
N LEU A 130 -11.99 26.57 18.65
CA LEU A 130 -11.56 25.22 18.25
C LEU A 130 -11.67 25.06 16.72
N ALA A 131 -10.68 24.42 16.12
CA ALA A 131 -10.57 24.28 14.67
C ALA A 131 -11.40 23.12 14.07
N GLY A 132 -12.59 22.85 14.62
CA GLY A 132 -13.49 21.78 14.17
C GLY A 132 -13.76 20.70 15.23
N THR A 133 -14.52 19.66 14.85
CA THR A 133 -15.07 18.65 15.77
C THR A 133 -14.00 17.79 16.47
N TYR A 134 -12.90 17.46 15.78
CA TYR A 134 -11.80 16.66 16.36
C TYR A 134 -10.76 17.53 17.06
N ALA A 135 -10.91 18.85 16.99
CA ALA A 135 -9.89 19.80 17.40
C ALA A 135 -9.79 19.97 18.93
N GLU A 136 -10.78 19.52 19.71
CA GLU A 136 -10.73 19.56 21.18
C GLU A 136 -9.69 18.58 21.74
N GLY A 137 -9.70 17.32 21.28
CA GLY A 137 -8.74 16.30 21.71
C GLY A 137 -7.33 16.43 21.12
N GLU A 138 -7.18 17.25 20.07
CA GLU A 138 -5.91 17.61 19.44
C GLU A 138 -5.40 19.00 19.89
N HIS A 139 -6.16 19.68 20.77
CA HIS A 139 -5.94 21.07 21.18
C HIS A 139 -5.63 22.02 20.02
N LEU A 140 -6.31 21.85 18.89
CA LEU A 140 -6.11 22.64 17.68
C LEU A 140 -7.09 23.82 17.65
N TYR A 141 -6.56 25.03 17.60
CA TYR A 141 -7.35 26.25 17.56
C TYR A 141 -7.13 27.01 16.25
N ARG A 142 -8.17 27.71 15.80
CA ARG A 142 -8.17 28.58 14.64
C ARG A 142 -8.40 30.02 15.08
N ALA A 143 -7.41 30.87 14.86
CA ALA A 143 -7.52 32.32 14.99
C ALA A 143 -7.87 32.96 13.64
N THR A 144 -8.74 33.96 13.64
CA THR A 144 -9.18 34.68 12.44
C THR A 144 -9.03 36.19 12.63
N GLY A 145 -8.69 36.91 11.57
CA GLY A 145 -8.44 38.36 11.63
C GLY A 145 -7.58 38.86 10.46
N PRO A 146 -7.20 40.15 10.47
CA PRO A 146 -6.32 40.74 9.46
C PRO A 146 -4.96 40.03 9.40
N THR A 147 -4.45 39.79 8.19
CA THR A 147 -3.17 39.07 7.95
C THR A 147 -2.00 39.62 8.77
N ALA A 148 -1.90 40.94 8.93
CA ALA A 148 -0.83 41.58 9.71
C ALA A 148 -0.91 41.27 11.23
N GLU A 149 -2.12 41.10 11.77
CA GLU A 149 -2.35 40.72 13.17
C GLU A 149 -2.07 39.24 13.38
N LEU A 150 -2.52 38.39 12.46
CA LEU A 150 -2.21 36.95 12.47
C LEU A 150 -0.69 36.69 12.33
N SER A 151 0.02 37.42 11.45
CA SER A 151 1.49 37.34 11.36
C SER A 151 2.19 37.83 12.62
N ARG A 152 1.60 38.77 13.37
CA ARG A 152 2.13 39.18 14.69
C ARG A 152 1.93 38.07 15.72
N LEU A 153 0.70 37.57 15.85
CA LEU A 153 0.35 36.49 16.77
C LEU A 153 1.18 35.22 16.52
N ALA A 154 1.42 34.88 15.26
CA ALA A 154 2.25 33.74 14.89
C ALA A 154 3.68 33.84 15.46
N ARG A 155 4.28 35.05 15.42
CA ARG A 155 5.61 35.30 16.00
C ARG A 155 5.60 35.32 17.53
N GLU A 156 4.52 35.77 18.15
CA GLU A 156 4.33 35.78 19.61
C GLU A 156 4.18 34.34 20.16
N LEU A 157 3.44 33.48 19.45
CA LEU A 157 3.18 32.10 19.86
C LEU A 157 4.26 31.10 19.47
N ALA A 158 5.09 31.38 18.46
CA ALA A 158 6.10 30.45 17.92
C ALA A 158 7.13 29.88 18.93
N ASN A 159 7.28 30.50 20.11
CA ASN A 159 8.16 30.01 21.19
C ASN A 159 7.41 29.85 22.53
N HIS A 160 6.07 29.83 22.50
CA HIS A 160 5.27 29.75 23.71
C HIS A 160 5.25 28.31 24.26
N PRO A 161 5.52 28.05 25.55
CA PRO A 161 5.73 26.70 26.10
C PRO A 161 4.47 25.81 26.16
N LEU A 162 3.32 26.29 25.68
CA LEU A 162 2.10 25.49 25.50
C LEU A 162 1.81 25.20 24.02
N VAL A 163 2.57 25.76 23.08
CA VAL A 163 2.32 25.71 21.65
C VAL A 163 3.34 24.77 21.01
N GLU A 164 2.86 23.70 20.37
CA GLU A 164 3.69 22.79 19.58
C GLU A 164 3.96 23.35 18.18
N GLY A 165 2.95 23.98 17.59
CA GLY A 165 3.00 24.48 16.22
C GLY A 165 2.12 25.69 15.99
N VAL A 166 2.54 26.54 15.05
CA VAL A 166 1.71 27.61 14.49
C VAL A 166 1.95 27.66 12.99
N GLU A 167 0.87 27.61 12.21
CA GLU A 167 0.94 27.66 10.74
C GLU A 167 -0.28 28.38 10.15
N PRO A 168 -0.17 29.00 8.95
CA PRO A 168 -1.31 29.57 8.26
C PRO A 168 -2.36 28.49 7.94
N ASP A 169 -3.63 28.79 8.18
CA ASP A 169 -4.75 27.99 7.67
C ASP A 169 -4.93 28.31 6.18
N ILE A 170 -4.08 27.69 5.35
CA ILE A 170 -4.09 27.86 3.90
C ILE A 170 -5.31 27.20 3.27
N GLN A 171 -5.82 27.82 2.21
CA GLN A 171 -6.79 27.20 1.32
C GLN A 171 -6.09 26.19 0.41
N MET A 172 -6.59 24.96 0.42
CA MET A 172 -6.37 23.97 -0.63
C MET A 172 -7.45 24.14 -1.69
N SER A 173 -7.19 23.67 -2.90
CA SER A 173 -8.18 23.70 -3.97
C SER A 173 -8.20 22.41 -4.76
N LEU A 174 -9.24 22.27 -5.58
CA LEU A 174 -9.15 21.44 -6.77
C LEU A 174 -7.97 21.91 -7.64
N PRO A 175 -7.14 21.00 -8.17
CA PRO A 175 -6.19 21.32 -9.24
C PRO A 175 -6.94 21.74 -10.51
N ASP A 176 -6.34 22.58 -11.36
CA ASP A 176 -6.94 22.97 -12.64
C ASP A 176 -7.27 21.72 -13.48
N ALA A 177 -8.56 21.46 -13.68
CA ALA A 177 -9.10 20.34 -14.45
C ALA A 177 -9.87 20.87 -15.67
N ALA A 178 -9.69 20.24 -16.84
CA ALA A 178 -10.49 20.55 -18.02
C ALA A 178 -11.73 19.64 -18.06
N ILE A 179 -12.89 20.25 -18.30
CA ILE A 179 -14.20 19.59 -18.27
C ILE A 179 -14.90 19.76 -19.63
N SER A 180 -15.49 18.68 -20.14
CA SER A 180 -16.36 18.68 -21.34
C SER A 180 -17.53 17.71 -21.16
N ALA A 181 -18.71 18.05 -21.69
CA ALA A 181 -19.90 17.20 -21.60
C ALA A 181 -19.97 16.16 -22.74
N VAL A 182 -20.71 15.07 -22.55
CA VAL A 182 -21.02 14.09 -23.61
C VAL A 182 -21.99 14.68 -24.64
N GLU A 183 -21.60 14.66 -25.91
CA GLU A 183 -22.52 14.87 -27.03
C GLU A 183 -23.38 13.62 -27.23
N ARG A 184 -24.56 13.58 -26.58
CA ARG A 184 -25.47 12.42 -26.51
C ARG A 184 -26.01 11.90 -27.85
N ASP A 185 -25.88 12.68 -28.93
CA ASP A 185 -26.37 12.34 -30.28
C ASP A 185 -25.31 11.62 -31.16
N LYS A 186 -24.08 11.43 -30.67
CA LYS A 186 -23.04 10.68 -31.40
C LYS A 186 -23.25 9.16 -31.26
N PRO A 187 -23.16 8.37 -32.34
CA PRO A 187 -23.25 6.91 -32.25
C PRO A 187 -22.03 6.33 -31.56
N THR A 188 -22.21 5.44 -30.59
CA THR A 188 -21.11 4.64 -30.02
C THR A 188 -20.42 3.85 -31.15
N PRO A 189 -19.11 4.01 -31.34
CA PRO A 189 -18.37 3.35 -32.42
C PRO A 189 -18.11 1.87 -32.11
N PRO A 190 -17.71 1.07 -33.11
CA PRO A 190 -17.41 -0.34 -32.92
C PRO A 190 -16.23 -0.54 -31.95
N GLU A 191 -16.46 -1.41 -30.97
CA GLU A 191 -15.54 -1.73 -29.90
C GLU A 191 -14.19 -2.28 -30.43
N PRO A 192 -13.03 -1.82 -29.90
CA PRO A 192 -11.72 -2.33 -30.31
C PRO A 192 -11.52 -3.80 -29.89
N ALA A 193 -10.64 -4.51 -30.59
CA ALA A 193 -10.39 -5.93 -30.33
C ALA A 193 -9.76 -6.16 -28.94
N ARG A 194 -10.56 -6.66 -27.99
CA ARG A 194 -10.16 -6.91 -26.59
C ARG A 194 -9.25 -8.15 -26.42
N PRO A 195 -8.38 -8.18 -25.37
CA PRO A 195 -7.60 -9.35 -25.03
C PRO A 195 -8.47 -10.57 -24.65
N GLN A 196 -8.06 -11.78 -25.04
CA GLN A 196 -8.75 -13.01 -24.61
C GLN A 196 -8.33 -13.41 -23.19
N ARG A 197 -8.93 -12.76 -22.20
CA ARG A 197 -8.80 -13.05 -20.76
C ARG A 197 -10.19 -13.19 -20.12
N PRO A 198 -10.35 -13.96 -19.04
CA PRO A 198 -11.58 -13.92 -18.25
C PRO A 198 -11.81 -12.51 -17.71
N ARG A 199 -12.97 -11.93 -18.04
CA ARG A 199 -13.39 -10.58 -17.67
C ARG A 199 -14.89 -10.52 -17.41
N PHE A 200 -15.31 -9.57 -16.60
CA PHE A 200 -16.71 -9.18 -16.46
C PHE A 200 -16.95 -7.92 -17.31
N GLU A 201 -18.01 -7.93 -18.10
CA GLU A 201 -18.44 -6.77 -18.90
C GLU A 201 -19.84 -6.39 -18.42
N PRO A 202 -20.02 -5.18 -17.87
CA PRO A 202 -21.32 -4.72 -17.40
C PRO A 202 -22.22 -4.34 -18.58
N ASN A 203 -23.53 -4.33 -18.33
CA ASN A 203 -24.53 -3.98 -19.34
C ASN A 203 -24.74 -2.45 -19.55
N ASP A 204 -23.86 -1.63 -18.96
CA ASP A 204 -23.97 -0.17 -18.86
C ASP A 204 -23.70 0.50 -20.23
N PRO A 205 -24.65 1.28 -20.81
CA PRO A 205 -24.58 1.72 -22.21
C PRO A 205 -23.36 2.55 -22.62
N MET A 206 -22.68 3.22 -21.68
CA MET A 206 -21.49 4.04 -21.93
C MET A 206 -20.19 3.38 -21.45
N PHE A 207 -20.21 2.14 -20.93
CA PHE A 207 -19.00 1.42 -20.51
C PHE A 207 -17.94 1.33 -21.64
N GLY A 208 -18.37 1.20 -22.89
CA GLY A 208 -17.48 1.21 -24.05
C GLY A 208 -16.67 2.50 -24.26
N LEU A 209 -17.09 3.62 -23.66
CA LEU A 209 -16.38 4.90 -23.67
C LEU A 209 -15.37 5.03 -22.50
N GLN A 210 -15.45 4.17 -21.49
CA GLN A 210 -14.60 4.19 -20.29
C GLN A 210 -13.28 3.45 -20.51
N TRP A 211 -12.50 3.90 -21.49
CA TRP A 211 -11.19 3.34 -21.87
C TRP A 211 -10.23 3.12 -20.68
N HIS A 212 -10.36 3.96 -19.66
CA HIS A 212 -9.53 3.95 -18.45
C HIS A 212 -9.58 2.60 -17.71
N PHE A 213 -10.70 1.88 -17.75
CA PHE A 213 -10.82 0.56 -17.10
C PHE A 213 -10.02 -0.55 -17.80
N GLU A 214 -9.82 -0.47 -19.11
CA GLU A 214 -8.94 -1.39 -19.84
C GLU A 214 -7.46 -1.14 -19.49
N GLN A 215 -7.07 0.13 -19.38
CA GLN A 215 -5.68 0.52 -19.05
C GLN A 215 -5.23 -0.04 -17.69
N ILE A 216 -6.14 -0.15 -16.73
CA ILE A 216 -5.85 -0.70 -15.38
C ILE A 216 -6.46 -2.09 -15.12
N ARG A 217 -6.91 -2.81 -16.16
CA ARG A 217 -7.42 -4.21 -16.09
C ARG A 217 -8.52 -4.45 -15.04
N VAL A 218 -9.41 -3.48 -14.87
CA VAL A 218 -10.57 -3.57 -13.96
C VAL A 218 -11.56 -4.68 -14.37
N PRO A 219 -11.88 -4.90 -15.67
CA PRO A 219 -12.77 -5.98 -16.09
C PRO A 219 -12.30 -7.38 -15.68
N GLU A 220 -11.00 -7.66 -15.67
CA GLU A 220 -10.45 -8.91 -15.14
C GLU A 220 -10.56 -8.99 -13.60
N ALA A 221 -10.33 -7.88 -12.88
CA ALA A 221 -10.44 -7.82 -11.42
C ALA A 221 -11.87 -8.14 -10.92
N TRP A 222 -12.90 -7.66 -11.64
CA TRP A 222 -14.31 -7.91 -11.36
C TRP A 222 -14.75 -9.38 -11.46
N THR A 223 -13.93 -10.26 -12.06
CA THR A 223 -14.17 -11.72 -12.00
C THR A 223 -13.87 -12.31 -10.61
N GLN A 224 -13.23 -11.52 -9.74
CA GLN A 224 -12.69 -11.96 -8.46
C GLN A 224 -13.29 -11.24 -7.26
N THR A 225 -13.50 -9.93 -7.33
CA THR A 225 -14.15 -9.08 -6.32
C THR A 225 -14.56 -7.76 -6.95
N ARG A 226 -15.53 -7.08 -6.35
CA ARG A 226 -16.07 -5.80 -6.81
C ARG A 226 -15.96 -4.70 -5.75
N GLY A 227 -15.23 -4.96 -4.67
CA GLY A 227 -15.02 -4.03 -3.54
C GLY A 227 -15.90 -4.34 -2.33
N GLU A 228 -16.50 -5.53 -2.27
CA GLU A 228 -17.47 -5.90 -1.23
C GLU A 228 -16.93 -5.69 0.19
N GLY A 229 -17.62 -4.86 0.99
CA GLY A 229 -17.27 -4.59 2.39
C GLY A 229 -16.18 -3.54 2.60
N ALA A 230 -15.54 -3.03 1.54
CA ALA A 230 -14.70 -1.85 1.64
C ALA A 230 -15.55 -0.58 1.81
N VAL A 231 -15.00 0.41 2.52
CA VAL A 231 -15.60 1.74 2.68
C VAL A 231 -14.57 2.77 2.22
N VAL A 232 -14.92 3.61 1.25
CA VAL A 232 -14.04 4.64 0.69
C VAL A 232 -14.59 6.02 1.04
N ALA A 233 -13.82 6.79 1.80
CA ALA A 233 -14.11 8.18 2.11
C ALA A 233 -13.67 9.10 0.97
N VAL A 234 -14.60 9.88 0.45
CA VAL A 234 -14.36 10.86 -0.61
C VAL A 234 -14.32 12.24 0.04
N ILE A 235 -13.10 12.73 0.29
CA ILE A 235 -12.83 14.03 0.91
C ILE A 235 -12.68 15.06 -0.22
N ASP A 236 -13.78 15.75 -0.55
CA ASP A 236 -13.90 16.53 -1.79
C ASP A 236 -15.01 17.61 -1.69
N THR A 237 -15.66 17.99 -2.79
CA THR A 237 -16.82 18.91 -2.83
C THR A 237 -18.13 18.28 -2.34
N GLY A 238 -18.11 17.02 -1.90
CA GLY A 238 -19.30 16.23 -1.56
C GLY A 238 -19.76 15.34 -2.72
N VAL A 239 -20.85 14.59 -2.53
CA VAL A 239 -21.43 13.68 -3.53
C VAL A 239 -22.93 13.95 -3.67
N ALA A 240 -23.47 13.94 -4.89
CA ALA A 240 -24.90 14.08 -5.15
C ALA A 240 -25.64 12.72 -5.00
N TRP A 241 -25.69 12.21 -3.77
CA TRP A 241 -26.18 10.85 -3.46
C TRP A 241 -27.66 10.78 -3.02
N LYS A 242 -28.28 11.91 -2.68
CA LYS A 242 -29.68 12.01 -2.25
C LYS A 242 -30.30 13.36 -2.61
N ASP A 243 -31.62 13.41 -2.68
CA ASP A 243 -32.37 14.66 -2.84
C ASP A 243 -32.38 15.46 -1.52
N LEU A 244 -32.18 16.79 -1.59
CA LEU A 244 -32.31 17.70 -0.45
C LEU A 244 -32.67 19.12 -0.88
N ASP A 245 -33.67 19.70 -0.22
CA ASP A 245 -33.96 21.14 -0.26
C ASP A 245 -33.19 21.86 0.87
N TRP A 246 -32.26 22.76 0.52
CA TRP A 246 -31.48 23.51 1.49
C TRP A 246 -31.47 25.01 1.15
N GLY A 247 -32.24 25.80 1.90
CA GLY A 247 -32.43 27.23 1.64
C GLY A 247 -33.17 27.47 0.32
N SER A 248 -32.45 27.96 -0.69
CA SER A 248 -32.94 28.11 -2.07
C SER A 248 -32.26 27.15 -3.06
N VAL A 249 -31.47 26.19 -2.57
CA VAL A 249 -30.78 25.17 -3.36
C VAL A 249 -31.62 23.89 -3.33
N HIS A 250 -31.85 23.32 -4.50
CA HIS A 250 -32.56 22.04 -4.68
C HIS A 250 -31.56 21.02 -5.21
N ALA A 251 -30.94 20.25 -4.32
CA ALA A 251 -30.02 19.18 -4.69
C ALA A 251 -30.80 17.90 -5.05
N LYS A 252 -30.32 17.17 -6.04
CA LYS A 252 -30.87 15.87 -6.45
C LYS A 252 -29.82 14.78 -6.45
N ALA A 253 -30.24 13.55 -6.17
CA ALA A 253 -29.45 12.37 -6.41
C ALA A 253 -29.13 12.22 -7.90
N VAL A 254 -27.87 11.97 -8.24
CA VAL A 254 -27.48 11.57 -9.60
C VAL A 254 -28.09 10.20 -9.91
N PRO A 255 -28.86 10.03 -11.00
CA PRO A 255 -29.64 8.82 -11.26
C PRO A 255 -28.80 7.54 -11.32
N ASP A 256 -27.57 7.62 -11.82
CA ASP A 256 -26.65 6.49 -12.01
C ASP A 256 -25.82 6.15 -10.76
N LEU A 257 -25.99 6.89 -9.65
CA LEU A 257 -25.56 6.46 -8.32
C LEU A 257 -26.61 5.60 -7.61
N LYS A 258 -27.76 5.33 -8.24
CA LYS A 258 -28.82 4.51 -7.67
C LYS A 258 -28.41 3.04 -7.59
N GLY A 259 -28.13 2.59 -6.37
CA GLY A 259 -27.66 1.23 -6.06
C GLY A 259 -26.29 1.20 -5.39
N VAL A 260 -25.56 2.32 -5.44
CA VAL A 260 -24.34 2.53 -4.63
C VAL A 260 -24.73 2.54 -3.15
N THR A 261 -23.90 1.91 -2.32
CA THR A 261 -24.07 1.94 -0.87
C THR A 261 -23.41 3.20 -0.32
N PHE A 262 -24.16 4.06 0.36
CA PHE A 262 -23.61 5.20 1.09
C PHE A 262 -23.65 4.92 2.59
N VAL A 263 -22.59 5.31 3.29
CA VAL A 263 -22.58 5.46 4.76
C VAL A 263 -22.74 6.94 5.12
N ASP A 264 -22.93 7.24 6.40
CA ASP A 264 -23.15 8.60 6.88
C ASP A 264 -22.04 9.56 6.42
N GLY A 265 -22.45 10.65 5.76
CA GLY A 265 -21.59 11.71 5.26
C GLY A 265 -21.67 12.97 6.11
N GLU A 266 -20.65 13.83 6.00
CA GLU A 266 -20.50 15.02 6.85
C GLU A 266 -19.93 16.21 6.06
N THR A 267 -20.24 17.42 6.51
CA THR A 267 -19.77 18.68 5.91
C THR A 267 -18.94 19.48 6.90
N PHE A 268 -17.66 19.68 6.59
CA PHE A 268 -16.69 20.38 7.44
C PHE A 268 -16.55 21.87 7.10
N LEU A 269 -17.59 22.45 6.51
CA LEU A 269 -17.64 23.83 6.03
C LEU A 269 -18.85 24.58 6.57
N ASP A 270 -18.60 25.78 7.10
CA ASP A 270 -19.65 26.70 7.50
C ASP A 270 -20.49 27.14 6.29
N ARG A 271 -21.82 27.05 6.41
CA ARG A 271 -22.78 27.51 5.39
C ARG A 271 -22.55 26.88 4.01
N ALA A 272 -22.26 25.58 3.98
CA ALA A 272 -22.24 24.75 2.78
C ALA A 272 -23.37 23.70 2.81
N MET A 273 -23.61 23.03 1.68
CA MET A 273 -24.53 21.89 1.60
C MET A 273 -24.23 20.84 2.69
N PRO A 274 -25.22 20.42 3.50
CA PRO A 274 -25.01 19.52 4.63
C PRO A 274 -24.86 18.05 4.21
N GLU A 275 -24.48 17.17 5.14
CA GLU A 275 -24.44 15.71 4.98
C GLU A 275 -23.58 15.24 3.78
N GLY A 276 -22.50 15.97 3.51
CA GLY A 276 -21.56 15.66 2.43
C GLY A 276 -22.13 15.82 1.02
N LEU A 277 -23.20 16.59 0.82
CA LEU A 277 -23.83 16.77 -0.50
C LEU A 277 -23.05 17.71 -1.44
N ASP A 278 -22.94 17.34 -2.72
CA ASP A 278 -22.23 18.12 -3.74
C ASP A 278 -23.02 19.35 -4.22
N ASP A 279 -22.29 20.43 -4.49
CA ASP A 279 -22.75 21.65 -5.16
C ASP A 279 -21.77 22.14 -6.26
N HIS A 280 -20.74 21.34 -6.60
CA HIS A 280 -19.70 21.68 -7.58
C HIS A 280 -19.67 20.73 -8.78
N ALA A 281 -19.93 19.42 -8.59
CA ALA A 281 -19.77 18.27 -9.53
C ALA A 281 -18.47 17.47 -9.43
N HIS A 282 -17.46 17.93 -8.68
CA HIS A 282 -16.15 17.27 -8.68
C HIS A 282 -16.15 16.02 -7.81
N GLY A 283 -16.54 16.13 -6.55
CA GLY A 283 -16.60 14.99 -5.62
C GLY A 283 -17.58 13.91 -6.07
N THR A 284 -18.67 14.27 -6.75
CA THR A 284 -19.58 13.29 -7.37
C THR A 284 -18.91 12.50 -8.52
N HIS A 285 -18.13 13.16 -9.38
CA HIS A 285 -17.37 12.50 -10.46
C HIS A 285 -16.26 11.59 -9.91
N VAL A 286 -15.58 12.04 -8.85
CA VAL A 286 -14.59 11.26 -8.10
C VAL A 286 -15.23 10.02 -7.46
N ALA A 287 -16.38 10.17 -6.79
CA ALA A 287 -17.11 9.06 -6.18
C ALA A 287 -17.64 8.05 -7.21
N GLY A 288 -18.13 8.51 -8.36
CA GLY A 288 -18.51 7.64 -9.49
C GLY A 288 -17.32 6.83 -10.01
N THR A 289 -16.16 7.48 -10.21
CA THR A 289 -14.93 6.78 -10.63
C THR A 289 -14.55 5.65 -9.67
N ILE A 290 -14.76 5.84 -8.36
CA ILE A 290 -14.54 4.80 -7.35
C ILE A 290 -15.63 3.72 -7.41
N ALA A 291 -16.92 4.06 -7.35
CA ALA A 291 -17.99 3.08 -7.10
C ALA A 291 -19.37 3.42 -7.71
N GLN A 292 -19.43 4.03 -8.91
CA GLN A 292 -20.66 4.16 -9.69
C GLN A 292 -21.43 2.83 -9.76
N ALA A 293 -22.76 2.86 -9.70
CA ALA A 293 -23.57 1.64 -9.82
C ALA A 293 -23.30 0.99 -11.18
N THR A 294 -23.04 -0.31 -11.20
CA THR A 294 -22.54 -1.03 -12.38
C THR A 294 -23.41 -2.26 -12.64
N ASP A 295 -23.56 -2.64 -13.91
CA ASP A 295 -24.47 -3.70 -14.41
C ASP A 295 -25.96 -3.38 -14.19
N ASN A 296 -26.31 -2.09 -14.21
CA ASN A 296 -27.63 -1.54 -13.83
C ASN A 296 -28.52 -1.14 -15.04
N GLY A 297 -27.98 -1.13 -16.26
CA GLY A 297 -28.64 -0.75 -17.52
C GLY A 297 -28.67 0.75 -17.78
N ILE A 298 -27.89 1.53 -17.05
CA ILE A 298 -27.81 2.99 -17.07
C ILE A 298 -26.33 3.37 -17.28
N GLY A 299 -26.12 4.52 -17.92
CA GLY A 299 -24.87 5.26 -17.83
C GLY A 299 -23.56 4.46 -17.94
N VAL A 300 -22.79 4.50 -16.86
CA VAL A 300 -21.35 4.19 -16.76
C VAL A 300 -21.06 3.36 -15.51
N SER A 301 -19.86 2.80 -15.42
CA SER A 301 -19.43 1.92 -14.33
C SER A 301 -18.36 2.54 -13.42
N GLY A 302 -18.08 1.91 -12.27
CA GLY A 302 -17.10 2.34 -11.27
C GLY A 302 -16.15 1.20 -10.83
N VAL A 303 -14.90 1.52 -10.49
CA VAL A 303 -13.81 0.53 -10.26
C VAL A 303 -14.16 -0.51 -9.20
N ALA A 304 -14.70 -0.09 -8.07
CA ALA A 304 -15.09 -0.89 -6.93
C ALA A 304 -16.59 -0.70 -6.63
N HIS A 305 -17.44 -0.98 -7.63
CA HIS A 305 -18.89 -0.76 -7.61
C HIS A 305 -19.71 -1.55 -6.55
N ALA A 306 -19.08 -2.38 -5.71
CA ALA A 306 -19.68 -2.99 -4.53
C ALA A 306 -19.09 -2.50 -3.20
N ALA A 307 -18.18 -1.52 -3.22
CA ALA A 307 -17.75 -0.78 -2.05
C ALA A 307 -18.81 0.25 -1.61
N ALA A 308 -18.73 0.68 -0.36
CA ALA A 308 -19.52 1.79 0.14
C ALA A 308 -18.76 3.12 0.06
N ILE A 309 -19.47 4.22 -0.21
CA ILE A 309 -18.92 5.58 -0.23
C ILE A 309 -19.29 6.33 1.06
N MET A 310 -18.31 6.98 1.67
CA MET A 310 -18.49 7.96 2.75
C MET A 310 -18.24 9.37 2.19
N PRO A 311 -19.28 10.17 1.94
CA PRO A 311 -19.13 11.49 1.31
C PRO A 311 -18.78 12.55 2.34
N LEU A 312 -17.58 13.13 2.25
CA LEU A 312 -17.09 14.13 3.21
C LEU A 312 -16.80 15.45 2.48
N LYS A 313 -17.66 16.45 2.67
CA LYS A 313 -17.52 17.76 2.02
C LYS A 313 -16.54 18.64 2.79
N VAL A 314 -15.41 18.93 2.16
CA VAL A 314 -14.39 19.85 2.66
C VAL A 314 -14.11 21.00 1.69
N LEU A 315 -14.60 20.90 0.44
CA LEU A 315 -14.49 21.96 -0.57
C LEU A 315 -15.87 22.58 -0.87
N GLY A 316 -15.92 23.90 -1.02
CA GLY A 316 -17.14 24.64 -1.38
C GLY A 316 -17.52 24.50 -2.86
N GLY A 317 -18.63 25.15 -3.26
CA GLY A 317 -19.05 25.25 -4.67
C GLY A 317 -18.09 26.05 -5.57
N ASP A 318 -17.04 26.62 -5.00
CA ASP A 318 -15.89 27.25 -5.67
C ASP A 318 -14.64 26.35 -5.75
N GLY A 319 -14.73 25.11 -5.23
CA GLY A 319 -13.65 24.13 -5.26
C GLY A 319 -12.54 24.38 -4.24
N ARG A 320 -12.79 25.16 -3.18
CA ARG A 320 -11.79 25.52 -2.15
C ARG A 320 -12.18 25.10 -0.74
N GLY A 321 -11.19 24.83 0.09
CA GLY A 321 -11.38 24.44 1.48
C GLY A 321 -10.12 24.55 2.31
N SER A 322 -10.26 24.76 3.62
CA SER A 322 -9.11 25.00 4.49
C SER A 322 -8.43 23.71 4.96
N VAL A 323 -7.14 23.82 5.31
CA VAL A 323 -6.37 22.74 5.96
C VAL A 323 -7.11 22.20 7.18
N ALA A 324 -7.70 23.05 8.02
CA ALA A 324 -8.47 22.59 9.18
C ALA A 324 -9.66 21.70 8.78
N ALA A 325 -10.45 22.07 7.78
CA ALA A 325 -11.60 21.27 7.33
C ALA A 325 -11.16 19.88 6.84
N ILE A 326 -10.10 19.83 6.03
CA ILE A 326 -9.53 18.59 5.48
C ILE A 326 -8.96 17.71 6.61
N ALA A 327 -8.21 18.28 7.55
CA ALA A 327 -7.62 17.55 8.68
C ALA A 327 -8.65 16.96 9.66
N ASN A 328 -9.83 17.59 9.79
CA ASN A 328 -10.96 17.01 10.52
C ASN A 328 -11.63 15.87 9.74
N ALA A 329 -11.82 16.02 8.43
CA ALA A 329 -12.45 15.00 7.60
C ALA A 329 -11.61 13.70 7.52
N ILE A 330 -10.27 13.81 7.47
CA ILE A 330 -9.37 12.66 7.52
C ILE A 330 -9.54 11.89 8.85
N ARG A 331 -9.59 12.60 9.98
CA ARG A 331 -9.83 11.98 11.30
C ARG A 331 -11.22 11.35 11.39
N TYR A 332 -12.24 12.06 10.90
CA TYR A 332 -13.62 11.54 10.81
C TYR A 332 -13.66 10.21 10.05
N ALA A 333 -13.09 10.16 8.85
CA ALA A 333 -13.04 8.95 8.03
C ALA A 333 -12.39 7.78 8.79
N ALA A 334 -11.24 8.04 9.43
CA ALA A 334 -10.51 7.05 10.20
C ALA A 334 -11.27 6.51 11.42
N ASP A 335 -12.08 7.34 12.08
CA ASP A 335 -12.88 6.94 13.24
C ASP A 335 -14.26 6.37 12.88
N HIS A 336 -14.77 6.65 11.67
CA HIS A 336 -16.08 6.20 11.19
C HIS A 336 -16.00 5.01 10.22
N GLY A 337 -14.88 4.28 10.23
CA GLY A 337 -14.74 2.98 9.55
C GLY A 337 -14.44 3.05 8.06
N ALA A 338 -13.88 4.15 7.57
CA ALA A 338 -13.26 4.14 6.24
C ALA A 338 -12.06 3.18 6.21
N HIS A 339 -11.90 2.48 5.10
CA HIS A 339 -10.73 1.64 4.83
C HIS A 339 -9.75 2.34 3.88
N VAL A 340 -10.29 3.19 3.00
CA VAL A 340 -9.53 4.01 2.05
C VAL A 340 -10.06 5.45 2.13
N ILE A 341 -9.19 6.43 2.04
CA ILE A 341 -9.50 7.86 1.84
C ILE A 341 -9.00 8.25 0.45
N ASN A 342 -9.83 8.92 -0.34
CA ASN A 342 -9.41 9.61 -1.56
C ASN A 342 -9.45 11.14 -1.36
N MET A 343 -8.34 11.80 -1.66
CA MET A 343 -8.22 13.27 -1.72
C MET A 343 -7.77 13.70 -3.12
N SER A 344 -8.75 14.06 -3.95
CA SER A 344 -8.54 14.57 -5.31
C SER A 344 -8.30 16.10 -5.34
N LEU A 345 -7.63 16.60 -4.30
CA LEU A 345 -7.37 18.00 -3.98
C LEU A 345 -5.91 18.22 -3.57
N GLY A 346 -5.47 19.47 -3.49
CA GLY A 346 -4.17 19.75 -2.88
C GLY A 346 -3.73 21.20 -2.91
N GLY A 347 -2.45 21.41 -2.58
CA GLY A 347 -1.82 22.72 -2.59
C GLY A 347 -0.28 22.68 -2.56
N PRO A 348 0.36 23.84 -2.80
CA PRO A 348 1.81 23.92 -3.03
C PRO A 348 2.64 24.04 -1.76
N LEU A 349 2.04 24.09 -0.57
CA LEU A 349 2.71 24.31 0.71
C LEU A 349 2.41 23.19 1.71
N PRO A 350 3.39 22.79 2.53
CA PRO A 350 3.18 21.80 3.58
C PRO A 350 2.37 22.38 4.75
N SER A 351 1.76 21.49 5.52
CA SER A 351 1.07 21.74 6.77
C SER A 351 1.34 20.57 7.71
N ARG A 352 1.77 20.86 8.93
CA ARG A 352 1.98 19.86 9.99
C ARG A 352 0.66 19.30 10.48
N VAL A 353 -0.39 20.13 10.58
CA VAL A 353 -1.74 19.72 10.98
C VAL A 353 -2.30 18.66 10.00
N LEU A 354 -2.10 18.87 8.69
CA LEU A 354 -2.53 17.94 7.66
C LEU A 354 -1.68 16.67 7.64
N ALA A 355 -0.36 16.78 7.82
CA ALA A 355 0.52 15.62 7.90
C ALA A 355 0.25 14.75 9.15
N LYS A 356 -0.02 15.36 10.32
CA LYS A 356 -0.51 14.67 11.52
C LYS A 356 -1.81 13.91 11.23
N ALA A 357 -2.75 14.52 10.50
CA ALA A 357 -4.02 13.88 10.13
C ALA A 357 -3.81 12.64 9.23
N VAL A 358 -2.94 12.72 8.23
CA VAL A 358 -2.58 11.58 7.36
C VAL A 358 -1.94 10.45 8.18
N ALA A 359 -1.00 10.78 9.07
CA ALA A 359 -0.38 9.80 9.97
C ALA A 359 -1.41 9.13 10.90
N TYR A 360 -2.35 9.89 11.46
CA TYR A 360 -3.45 9.35 12.28
C TYR A 360 -4.31 8.33 11.51
N ALA A 361 -4.72 8.67 10.28
CA ALA A 361 -5.49 7.76 9.44
C ALA A 361 -4.70 6.49 9.09
N HIS A 362 -3.43 6.64 8.74
CA HIS A 362 -2.54 5.52 8.47
C HIS A 362 -2.37 4.60 9.70
N ASP A 363 -2.17 5.16 10.90
CA ASP A 363 -2.02 4.39 12.14
C ASP A 363 -3.34 3.75 12.62
N LYS A 364 -4.49 4.30 12.23
CA LYS A 364 -5.81 3.65 12.35
C LYS A 364 -6.04 2.53 11.33
N GLY A 365 -5.13 2.33 10.37
CA GLY A 365 -5.21 1.29 9.36
C GLY A 365 -5.92 1.71 8.06
N VAL A 366 -6.00 3.01 7.78
CA VAL A 366 -6.69 3.55 6.60
C VAL A 366 -5.68 3.93 5.52
N THR A 367 -5.87 3.46 4.29
CA THR A 367 -5.04 3.82 3.14
C THR A 367 -5.43 5.21 2.64
N VAL A 368 -4.50 6.15 2.56
CA VAL A 368 -4.75 7.52 2.11
C VAL A 368 -4.22 7.68 0.68
N VAL A 369 -5.08 8.03 -0.28
CA VAL A 369 -4.75 8.15 -1.71
C VAL A 369 -4.97 9.58 -2.18
N CYS A 370 -3.97 10.16 -2.84
CA CYS A 370 -3.90 11.61 -3.10
C CYS A 370 -3.45 11.94 -4.53
N ALA A 371 -4.08 12.95 -5.13
CA ALA A 371 -3.68 13.50 -6.43
C ALA A 371 -2.34 14.25 -6.38
N ALA A 372 -1.43 14.01 -7.33
CA ALA A 372 -0.09 14.62 -7.34
C ALA A 372 -0.06 16.11 -7.77
N GLY A 373 -1.12 16.63 -8.41
CA GLY A 373 -1.25 18.01 -8.90
C GLY A 373 -1.14 18.14 -10.44
N ASN A 374 -1.61 19.27 -10.97
CA ASN A 374 -1.84 19.49 -12.41
C ASN A 374 -1.01 20.66 -13.02
N GLU A 375 0.03 21.13 -12.33
CA GLU A 375 0.81 22.31 -12.74
C GLU A 375 1.94 22.00 -13.74
N SER A 376 2.09 20.75 -14.17
CA SER A 376 3.21 20.23 -14.96
C SER A 376 4.58 20.57 -14.33
N ARG A 377 4.74 20.23 -13.05
CA ARG A 377 5.96 20.48 -12.27
C ARG A 377 6.62 19.20 -11.77
N SER A 378 7.95 19.25 -11.66
CA SER A 378 8.79 18.23 -11.01
C SER A 378 8.69 18.26 -9.47
N ARG A 379 7.48 18.47 -8.94
CA ARG A 379 7.16 18.54 -7.52
C ARG A 379 5.74 18.03 -7.31
N VAL A 380 5.59 17.00 -6.48
CA VAL A 380 4.29 16.49 -6.02
C VAL A 380 3.70 17.49 -5.01
N SER A 381 2.39 17.74 -5.11
CA SER A 381 1.64 18.63 -4.20
C SER A 381 1.33 17.96 -2.86
N TYR A 382 0.92 18.73 -1.86
CA TYR A 382 0.41 18.19 -0.59
C TYR A 382 -1.12 18.07 -0.65
N PRO A 383 -1.76 17.03 -0.07
CA PRO A 383 -1.18 16.04 0.85
C PRO A 383 -0.45 14.84 0.22
N ALA A 384 -0.39 14.71 -1.11
CA ALA A 384 0.25 13.56 -1.77
C ALA A 384 1.73 13.38 -1.38
N ALA A 385 2.48 14.46 -1.16
CA ALA A 385 3.90 14.39 -0.78
C ALA A 385 4.20 14.10 0.73
N TYR A 386 3.22 13.67 1.53
CA TYR A 386 3.44 13.25 2.93
C TYR A 386 3.72 11.75 3.07
N GLU A 387 4.46 11.36 4.11
CA GLU A 387 4.57 9.94 4.48
C GLU A 387 3.18 9.41 4.87
N GLY A 388 2.82 8.23 4.37
CA GLY A 388 1.51 7.60 4.58
C GLY A 388 0.44 7.96 3.54
N SER A 389 0.73 8.91 2.63
CA SER A 389 -0.07 9.15 1.42
C SER A 389 0.45 8.28 0.25
N VAL A 390 -0.46 7.69 -0.53
CA VAL A 390 -0.18 7.15 -1.86
C VAL A 390 -0.32 8.28 -2.88
N ALA A 391 0.79 8.75 -3.43
CA ALA A 391 0.81 9.82 -4.43
C ALA A 391 0.53 9.30 -5.85
N VAL A 392 -0.47 9.89 -6.51
CA VAL A 392 -0.97 9.43 -7.81
C VAL A 392 -0.78 10.45 -8.93
N ALA A 393 0.00 10.08 -9.95
CA ALA A 393 0.14 10.81 -11.21
C ALA A 393 -0.89 10.35 -12.25
N ALA A 394 -1.10 11.18 -13.27
CA ALA A 394 -2.09 10.94 -14.32
C ALA A 394 -1.46 10.45 -15.62
N THR A 395 -2.09 9.45 -16.25
CA THR A 395 -1.81 8.98 -17.62
C THR A 395 -2.96 9.25 -18.58
N ASN A 396 -2.62 9.39 -19.86
CA ASN A 396 -3.57 9.49 -20.97
C ASN A 396 -3.94 8.09 -21.52
N PHE A 397 -4.79 8.04 -22.56
CA PHE A 397 -5.19 6.79 -23.23
C PHE A 397 -4.01 5.88 -23.63
N GLU A 398 -2.92 6.48 -24.12
CA GLU A 398 -1.72 5.76 -24.58
C GLU A 398 -0.81 5.26 -23.43
N GLY A 399 -1.20 5.47 -22.17
CA GLY A 399 -0.40 5.14 -20.99
C GLY A 399 0.80 6.07 -20.78
N SER A 400 0.86 7.19 -21.51
CA SER A 400 1.88 8.22 -21.31
C SER A 400 1.45 9.19 -20.20
N ARG A 401 2.40 9.71 -19.41
CA ARG A 401 2.13 10.74 -18.41
C ARG A 401 1.41 11.94 -19.05
N SER A 402 0.25 12.30 -18.51
CA SER A 402 -0.56 13.41 -18.99
C SER A 402 0.19 14.73 -18.87
N PHE A 403 0.04 15.61 -19.86
CA PHE A 403 0.82 16.84 -20.01
C PHE A 403 0.77 17.78 -18.79
N TYR A 404 -0.32 17.76 -18.02
CA TYR A 404 -0.51 18.55 -16.80
C TYR A 404 0.04 17.86 -15.55
N SER A 405 0.19 16.53 -15.54
CA SER A 405 0.51 15.78 -14.31
C SER A 405 1.83 16.23 -13.73
N ASN A 406 1.84 16.59 -12.45
CA ASN A 406 3.07 16.69 -11.69
C ASN A 406 3.79 15.33 -11.60
N TRP A 407 5.07 15.40 -11.28
CA TRP A 407 5.99 14.27 -11.21
C TRP A 407 7.06 14.53 -10.15
N GLY A 408 7.75 13.52 -9.61
CA GLY A 408 8.76 13.75 -8.58
C GLY A 408 9.26 12.51 -7.85
N ARG A 409 10.06 12.72 -6.79
CA ARG A 409 10.58 11.64 -5.93
C ARG A 409 9.54 11.05 -4.96
N MET A 410 8.53 11.84 -4.64
CA MET A 410 7.41 11.50 -3.75
C MET A 410 6.23 10.88 -4.53
N LEU A 411 6.49 10.23 -5.67
CA LEU A 411 5.46 9.66 -6.53
C LEU A 411 5.46 8.14 -6.36
N ASP A 412 4.30 7.57 -6.05
CA ASP A 412 4.17 6.14 -5.78
C ASP A 412 3.70 5.36 -7.00
N VAL A 413 2.65 5.84 -7.67
CA VAL A 413 2.01 5.16 -8.81
C VAL A 413 1.38 6.18 -9.77
N SER A 414 1.02 5.70 -10.97
CA SER A 414 0.21 6.40 -11.95
C SER A 414 -1.14 5.70 -12.16
N ALA A 415 -2.13 6.45 -12.63
CA ALA A 415 -3.42 5.92 -13.05
C ALA A 415 -4.08 6.81 -14.13
N PRO A 416 -5.12 6.32 -14.83
CA PRO A 416 -5.82 7.07 -15.87
C PRO A 416 -6.37 8.41 -15.36
N GLY A 417 -5.84 9.51 -15.89
CA GLY A 417 -6.36 10.86 -15.66
C GLY A 417 -6.86 11.55 -16.94
N GLY A 418 -6.54 11.01 -18.12
CA GLY A 418 -7.06 11.45 -19.41
C GLY A 418 -6.45 12.72 -20.00
N ASP A 419 -6.83 13.02 -21.24
CA ASP A 419 -6.46 14.21 -22.01
C ASP A 419 -7.61 14.61 -22.95
N THR A 420 -8.49 15.52 -22.52
CA THR A 420 -9.72 15.86 -23.26
C THR A 420 -9.48 16.67 -24.54
N ARG A 421 -8.22 16.94 -24.88
CA ARG A 421 -7.81 17.60 -26.14
C ARG A 421 -7.57 16.59 -27.27
N GLN A 422 -7.64 15.29 -26.98
CA GLN A 422 -7.30 14.21 -27.89
C GLN A 422 -8.44 13.18 -27.98
N ASP A 423 -8.49 12.52 -29.13
CA ASP A 423 -9.30 11.35 -29.45
C ASP A 423 -8.29 10.37 -30.08
N LYS A 424 -7.69 9.50 -29.26
CA LYS A 424 -6.64 8.57 -29.65
C LYS A 424 -7.19 7.21 -30.05
N ASN A 425 -8.33 6.82 -29.48
CA ASN A 425 -9.01 5.57 -29.82
C ASN A 425 -9.81 5.67 -31.13
N GLY A 426 -10.07 6.89 -31.63
CA GLY A 426 -10.81 7.16 -32.86
C GLY A 426 -12.32 7.09 -32.67
N ASP A 427 -12.82 7.30 -31.45
CA ASP A 427 -14.21 7.07 -31.08
C ASP A 427 -15.14 8.29 -31.29
N GLY A 428 -14.58 9.46 -31.62
CA GLY A 428 -15.32 10.71 -31.83
C GLY A 428 -15.63 11.48 -30.54
N HIS A 429 -15.15 11.01 -29.39
CA HIS A 429 -15.23 11.60 -28.07
C HIS A 429 -13.81 11.92 -27.53
N PRO A 430 -13.69 12.81 -26.53
CA PRO A 430 -12.40 13.11 -25.92
C PRO A 430 -11.92 11.98 -24.98
N ASP A 431 -10.61 11.71 -24.94
CA ASP A 431 -9.96 10.73 -24.04
C ASP A 431 -9.92 11.19 -22.55
N GLY A 432 -11.03 11.69 -22.01
CA GLY A 432 -11.18 12.03 -20.59
C GLY A 432 -11.52 10.82 -19.73
N VAL A 433 -11.82 11.05 -18.45
CA VAL A 433 -12.51 10.08 -17.59
C VAL A 433 -14.00 10.44 -17.53
N LEU A 434 -14.87 9.50 -17.89
CA LEU A 434 -16.31 9.73 -18.01
C LEU A 434 -17.06 9.22 -16.78
N GLN A 435 -17.85 10.09 -16.14
CA GLN A 435 -18.81 9.71 -15.09
C GLN A 435 -20.11 10.53 -15.17
N ASN A 436 -21.22 9.99 -14.62
CA ASN A 436 -22.43 10.78 -14.35
C ASN A 436 -22.18 11.64 -13.10
N THR A 437 -22.39 12.94 -13.20
CA THR A 437 -22.23 13.89 -12.09
C THR A 437 -23.26 15.01 -12.21
N ILE A 438 -23.36 15.90 -11.21
CA ILE A 438 -24.20 17.08 -11.35
C ILE A 438 -23.65 18.04 -12.41
N VAL A 439 -24.52 18.88 -12.97
CA VAL A 439 -24.06 20.01 -13.81
C VAL A 439 -23.27 20.96 -12.92
N ILE A 440 -22.14 21.48 -13.42
CA ILE A 440 -21.24 22.36 -12.66
C ILE A 440 -22.04 23.51 -12.03
N GLN A 441 -21.97 23.64 -10.70
CA GLN A 441 -22.68 24.66 -9.91
C GLN A 441 -24.22 24.64 -10.03
N ASP A 442 -24.81 23.53 -10.48
CA ASP A 442 -26.25 23.31 -10.55
C ASP A 442 -26.60 21.90 -10.03
N PRO A 443 -26.71 21.71 -8.70
CA PRO A 443 -27.00 20.41 -8.08
C PRO A 443 -28.43 19.91 -8.35
N SER A 444 -29.25 20.64 -9.11
CA SER A 444 -30.62 20.25 -9.46
C SER A 444 -30.72 19.39 -10.73
N ARG A 445 -29.60 19.24 -11.46
CA ARG A 445 -29.49 18.52 -12.74
C ARG A 445 -28.21 17.69 -12.81
N ASP A 446 -28.28 16.56 -13.49
CA ASP A 446 -27.13 15.70 -13.80
C ASP A 446 -26.75 15.74 -15.29
N ASP A 447 -25.51 15.37 -15.59
CA ASP A 447 -25.03 15.06 -16.93
C ASP A 447 -23.88 14.04 -16.89
N TYR A 448 -23.50 13.51 -18.05
CA TYR A 448 -22.34 12.65 -18.22
C TYR A 448 -21.18 13.52 -18.68
N LEU A 449 -20.16 13.69 -17.83
CA LEU A 449 -19.08 14.65 -18.05
C LEU A 449 -17.72 13.94 -18.11
N TRP A 450 -16.93 14.34 -19.11
CA TRP A 450 -15.52 14.01 -19.26
C TRP A 450 -14.68 15.01 -18.47
N PHE A 451 -13.97 14.53 -17.47
CA PHE A 451 -12.99 15.31 -16.72
C PHE A 451 -11.57 14.83 -17.06
N GLN A 452 -10.57 15.69 -16.87
CA GLN A 452 -9.16 15.27 -16.85
C GLN A 452 -8.39 15.89 -15.69
N GLY A 453 -7.49 15.11 -15.08
CA GLY A 453 -6.65 15.57 -13.99
C GLY A 453 -6.03 14.42 -13.18
N THR A 454 -5.03 14.72 -12.35
CA THR A 454 -4.59 13.80 -11.27
C THR A 454 -5.73 13.52 -10.28
N SER A 455 -6.69 14.45 -10.16
CA SER A 455 -7.97 14.27 -9.46
C SER A 455 -8.86 13.15 -10.01
N MET A 456 -8.67 12.71 -11.27
CA MET A 456 -9.36 11.56 -11.88
C MET A 456 -8.49 10.29 -11.85
N ALA A 457 -7.17 10.45 -11.73
CA ALA A 457 -6.25 9.32 -11.51
C ALA A 457 -6.33 8.79 -10.07
N SER A 458 -6.37 9.67 -9.06
CA SER A 458 -6.50 9.31 -7.64
C SER A 458 -7.67 8.35 -7.35
N PRO A 459 -8.92 8.60 -7.80
CA PRO A 459 -10.05 7.70 -7.53
C PRO A 459 -9.93 6.33 -8.22
N HIS A 460 -9.20 6.21 -9.33
CA HIS A 460 -8.88 4.89 -9.90
C HIS A 460 -8.02 4.08 -8.92
N VAL A 461 -6.98 4.68 -8.34
CA VAL A 461 -6.12 4.03 -7.34
C VAL A 461 -6.89 3.73 -6.05
N ALA A 462 -7.74 4.64 -5.59
CA ALA A 462 -8.60 4.41 -4.42
C ALA A 462 -9.60 3.26 -4.64
N GLY A 463 -10.15 3.15 -5.86
CA GLY A 463 -10.95 1.99 -6.28
C GLY A 463 -10.15 0.68 -6.26
N VAL A 464 -8.93 0.66 -6.80
CA VAL A 464 -8.07 -0.54 -6.74
C VAL A 464 -7.69 -0.89 -5.30
N ALA A 465 -7.40 0.09 -4.45
CA ALA A 465 -7.18 -0.11 -3.02
C ALA A 465 -8.41 -0.76 -2.35
N ALA A 466 -9.63 -0.35 -2.71
CA ALA A 466 -10.86 -0.98 -2.21
C ALA A 466 -11.02 -2.45 -2.68
N LEU A 467 -10.58 -2.80 -3.89
CA LEU A 467 -10.54 -4.20 -4.38
C LEU A 467 -9.49 -5.07 -3.65
N VAL A 468 -8.38 -4.46 -3.21
CA VAL A 468 -7.37 -5.11 -2.35
C VAL A 468 -7.91 -5.32 -0.93
N VAL A 469 -8.58 -4.31 -0.36
CA VAL A 469 -9.26 -4.39 0.94
C VAL A 469 -10.34 -5.48 0.95
N SER A 470 -11.21 -5.54 -0.07
CA SER A 470 -12.24 -6.60 -0.16
C SER A 470 -11.64 -8.00 -0.37
N SER A 471 -10.38 -8.10 -0.79
CA SER A 471 -9.62 -9.36 -0.84
C SER A 471 -9.04 -9.79 0.51
N GLY A 472 -9.18 -8.96 1.55
CA GLY A 472 -8.82 -9.25 2.95
C GLY A 472 -7.53 -8.58 3.44
N VAL A 473 -6.93 -7.67 2.67
CA VAL A 473 -5.71 -6.94 3.03
C VAL A 473 -6.05 -5.51 3.43
N ASN A 474 -6.07 -5.26 4.74
CA ASN A 474 -6.53 -3.98 5.31
C ASN A 474 -5.40 -3.15 5.96
N ASN A 475 -4.13 -3.57 5.86
CA ASN A 475 -3.03 -2.77 6.39
C ASN A 475 -2.56 -1.76 5.33
N PRO A 476 -2.49 -0.44 5.62
CA PRO A 476 -2.24 0.56 4.59
C PRO A 476 -0.87 0.44 3.93
N ARG A 477 0.17 0.05 4.67
CA ARG A 477 1.52 -0.22 4.11
C ARG A 477 1.49 -1.42 3.15
N GLU A 478 0.65 -2.41 3.43
CA GLU A 478 0.51 -3.61 2.60
C GLU A 478 -0.32 -3.32 1.33
N VAL A 479 -1.39 -2.52 1.46
CA VAL A 479 -2.16 -2.03 0.30
C VAL A 479 -1.26 -1.20 -0.61
N GLU A 480 -0.50 -0.25 -0.07
CA GLU A 480 0.49 0.55 -0.82
C GLU A 480 1.54 -0.35 -1.51
N ARG A 481 2.10 -1.33 -0.79
CA ARG A 481 3.08 -2.28 -1.34
C ARG A 481 2.50 -3.07 -2.51
N ILE A 482 1.29 -3.63 -2.37
CA ILE A 482 0.62 -4.38 -3.43
C ILE A 482 0.36 -3.50 -4.65
N LEU A 483 -0.11 -2.26 -4.46
CA LEU A 483 -0.32 -1.30 -5.55
C LEU A 483 0.98 -1.02 -6.32
N LYS A 484 2.11 -0.87 -5.62
CA LYS A 484 3.43 -0.57 -6.21
C LYS A 484 4.09 -1.79 -6.84
N GLU A 485 4.05 -2.96 -6.22
CA GLU A 485 4.65 -4.20 -6.75
C GLU A 485 3.92 -4.75 -7.98
N THR A 486 2.62 -4.47 -8.12
CA THR A 486 1.79 -4.94 -9.24
C THR A 486 1.63 -3.91 -10.36
N ALA A 487 2.11 -2.67 -10.16
CA ALA A 487 2.07 -1.62 -11.17
C ALA A 487 2.87 -1.99 -12.42
N VAL A 488 2.34 -1.65 -13.59
CA VAL A 488 2.94 -1.89 -14.90
C VAL A 488 3.59 -0.60 -15.39
N HIS A 489 4.93 -0.57 -15.40
CA HIS A 489 5.68 0.58 -15.85
C HIS A 489 5.84 0.60 -17.39
N PRO A 490 5.52 1.70 -18.10
CA PRO A 490 5.62 1.77 -19.57
C PRO A 490 7.02 1.59 -20.21
N ASN A 491 8.07 1.41 -19.41
CA ASN A 491 9.47 1.28 -19.85
C ASN A 491 10.23 0.13 -19.15
N ASP A 492 9.49 -0.80 -18.51
CA ASP A 492 10.01 -1.91 -17.70
C ASP A 492 10.90 -1.52 -16.49
N ALA A 493 10.92 -0.25 -16.07
CA ALA A 493 11.56 0.16 -14.82
C ALA A 493 10.73 -0.26 -13.59
N THR A 494 11.38 -0.47 -12.45
CA THR A 494 10.68 -0.74 -11.18
C THR A 494 10.15 0.53 -10.51
N TRP A 495 10.72 1.69 -10.85
CA TRP A 495 10.26 3.00 -10.41
C TRP A 495 10.96 4.12 -11.23
N ASP A 496 10.24 5.15 -11.62
CA ASP A 496 10.81 6.44 -12.03
C ASP A 496 10.01 7.65 -11.52
N ARG A 497 10.55 8.86 -11.75
CA ARG A 497 9.93 10.10 -11.24
C ARG A 497 8.64 10.49 -11.97
N GLU A 498 8.38 9.96 -13.16
CA GLU A 498 7.23 10.31 -14.00
C GLU A 498 6.04 9.37 -13.82
N TYR A 499 6.27 8.10 -13.46
CA TYR A 499 5.22 7.10 -13.27
C TYR A 499 5.14 6.50 -11.86
N GLY A 500 6.05 6.87 -10.96
CA GLY A 500 6.21 6.12 -9.72
C GLY A 500 6.65 4.70 -10.06
N ALA A 501 6.07 3.69 -9.40
CA ALA A 501 6.28 2.28 -9.74
C ALA A 501 5.67 1.86 -11.09
N GLY A 502 4.77 2.66 -11.67
CA GLY A 502 4.06 2.37 -12.91
C GLY A 502 2.57 2.67 -12.83
N ILE A 503 1.83 2.26 -13.86
CA ILE A 503 0.36 2.36 -13.89
C ILE A 503 -0.23 1.21 -13.07
N VAL A 504 -1.16 1.49 -12.15
CA VAL A 504 -1.79 0.44 -11.31
C VAL A 504 -2.50 -0.64 -12.14
N ASP A 505 -2.40 -1.91 -11.72
CA ASP A 505 -3.04 -3.06 -12.36
C ASP A 505 -4.02 -3.72 -11.38
N ALA A 506 -5.31 -3.45 -11.56
CA ALA A 506 -6.35 -3.87 -10.63
C ALA A 506 -6.42 -5.39 -10.45
N ALA A 507 -6.24 -6.12 -11.54
CA ALA A 507 -6.34 -7.59 -11.53
C ALA A 507 -5.09 -8.22 -10.90
N ALA A 508 -3.90 -7.72 -11.20
CA ALA A 508 -2.67 -8.20 -10.56
C ALA A 508 -2.64 -7.87 -9.06
N ALA A 509 -3.11 -6.68 -8.65
CA ALA A 509 -3.24 -6.29 -7.24
C ALA A 509 -4.16 -7.24 -6.45
N VAL A 510 -5.33 -7.58 -7.01
CA VAL A 510 -6.27 -8.55 -6.44
C VAL A 510 -5.69 -9.97 -6.38
N ASP A 511 -5.02 -10.42 -7.45
CA ASP A 511 -4.35 -11.73 -7.49
C ASP A 511 -3.31 -11.86 -6.36
N LEU A 512 -2.46 -10.84 -6.18
CA LEU A 512 -1.43 -10.82 -5.15
C LEU A 512 -2.06 -10.83 -3.75
N ALA A 513 -2.98 -9.91 -3.46
CA ALA A 513 -3.66 -9.80 -2.17
C ALA A 513 -4.32 -11.11 -1.73
N LYS A 514 -5.03 -11.78 -2.65
CA LYS A 514 -5.68 -13.07 -2.37
C LYS A 514 -4.68 -14.20 -2.14
N SER A 515 -3.56 -14.19 -2.86
CA SER A 515 -2.52 -15.21 -2.70
C SER A 515 -1.87 -15.16 -1.32
N GLU A 516 -1.59 -13.96 -0.82
CA GLU A 516 -0.96 -13.70 0.48
C GLU A 516 -1.92 -14.02 1.63
N TYR A 517 -3.16 -13.52 1.56
CA TYR A 517 -4.23 -13.83 2.52
C TYR A 517 -4.48 -15.35 2.66
N THR A 518 -4.42 -16.08 1.53
CA THR A 518 -4.55 -17.54 1.52
C THR A 518 -3.34 -18.22 2.15
N ALA A 519 -2.12 -17.71 1.91
CA ALA A 519 -0.89 -18.25 2.49
C ALA A 519 -0.86 -18.09 4.02
N GLU A 520 -1.27 -16.93 4.56
CA GLU A 520 -1.35 -16.69 6.00
C GLU A 520 -2.33 -17.65 6.69
N ARG A 521 -3.56 -17.75 6.17
CA ARG A 521 -4.59 -18.65 6.72
C ARG A 521 -4.22 -20.12 6.58
N GLY A 522 -3.59 -20.51 5.48
CA GLY A 522 -3.04 -21.85 5.27
C GLY A 522 -1.95 -22.19 6.29
N GLY A 523 -1.07 -21.24 6.59
CA GLY A 523 -0.05 -21.35 7.63
C GLY A 523 -0.64 -21.57 9.03
N LEU A 524 -1.65 -20.78 9.40
CA LEU A 524 -2.34 -20.90 10.69
C LEU A 524 -3.11 -22.22 10.84
N ALA A 525 -3.82 -22.66 9.79
CA ALA A 525 -4.52 -23.94 9.79
C ALA A 525 -3.54 -25.12 9.87
N GLY A 526 -2.40 -25.05 9.16
CA GLY A 526 -1.31 -26.03 9.24
C GLY A 526 -0.67 -26.10 10.62
N LEU A 527 -0.49 -24.94 11.28
CA LEU A 527 0.02 -24.84 12.66
C LEU A 527 -0.94 -25.51 13.66
N LEU A 528 -2.23 -25.19 13.60
CA LEU A 528 -3.26 -25.76 14.48
C LEU A 528 -3.43 -27.27 14.24
N GLY A 529 -3.42 -27.72 12.98
CA GLY A 529 -3.41 -29.14 12.63
C GLY A 529 -2.17 -29.87 13.15
N GLY A 530 -0.99 -29.25 13.02
CA GLY A 530 0.26 -29.77 13.57
C GLY A 530 0.23 -29.91 15.10
N LEU A 531 -0.28 -28.91 15.82
CA LEU A 531 -0.45 -28.94 17.27
C LEU A 531 -1.47 -30.00 17.71
N ALA A 532 -2.58 -30.17 16.98
CA ALA A 532 -3.57 -31.21 17.23
C ALA A 532 -3.00 -32.62 16.99
N LEU A 533 -2.19 -32.81 15.96
CA LEU A 533 -1.47 -34.06 15.68
C LEU A 533 -0.39 -34.37 16.72
N LEU A 534 0.32 -33.35 17.23
CA LEU A 534 1.27 -33.50 18.34
C LEU A 534 0.55 -33.86 19.64
N GLY A 535 -0.55 -33.19 19.99
CA GLY A 535 -1.34 -33.48 21.19
C GLY A 535 -1.97 -34.88 21.17
N SER A 536 -2.58 -35.27 20.04
CA SER A 536 -3.13 -36.62 19.86
C SER A 536 -2.02 -37.70 19.79
N GLY A 537 -0.87 -37.40 19.21
CA GLY A 537 0.33 -38.24 19.26
C GLY A 537 0.84 -38.47 20.69
N VAL A 538 0.84 -37.44 21.54
CA VAL A 538 1.19 -37.55 22.96
C VAL A 538 0.16 -38.38 23.74
N LEU A 539 -1.15 -38.19 23.51
CA LEU A 539 -2.19 -39.04 24.12
C LEU A 539 -2.12 -40.50 23.67
N ALA A 540 -1.78 -40.76 22.41
CA ALA A 540 -1.58 -42.11 21.89
C ALA A 540 -0.31 -42.76 22.47
N PHE A 541 0.77 -41.99 22.60
CA PHE A 541 2.03 -42.43 23.21
C PHE A 541 1.89 -42.75 24.70
N ALA A 542 1.04 -42.02 25.43
CA ALA A 542 0.68 -42.35 26.81
C ALA A 542 -0.02 -43.71 26.96
N ARG A 543 -0.55 -44.30 25.87
CA ARG A 543 -1.39 -45.51 25.91
C ARG A 543 -0.74 -46.79 25.35
N ARG A 544 0.25 -46.76 24.45
CA ARG A 544 0.85 -47.99 23.87
C ARG A 544 2.37 -47.93 23.61
N ARG A 545 3.08 -49.02 23.95
CA ARG A 545 4.52 -49.20 23.70
C ARG A 545 4.81 -49.73 22.30
N ALA A 546 5.75 -49.06 21.62
CA ALA A 546 6.63 -49.55 20.54
C ALA A 546 5.98 -50.17 19.26
N ALA A 547 5.88 -49.37 18.18
CA ALA A 547 6.08 -49.85 16.80
C ALA A 547 6.33 -48.69 15.79
N LEU A 548 5.55 -47.60 15.86
CA LEU A 548 5.49 -46.55 14.81
C LEU A 548 6.60 -45.48 14.82
N ALA A 549 7.68 -45.68 15.58
CA ALA A 549 8.71 -44.63 15.77
C ALA A 549 9.57 -44.34 14.52
N SER A 550 9.65 -45.26 13.57
CA SER A 550 10.52 -45.15 12.38
C SER A 550 9.90 -44.32 11.23
N TRP A 551 8.57 -44.24 11.12
CA TRP A 551 7.91 -43.51 10.03
C TRP A 551 7.65 -42.03 10.36
N LEU A 552 7.18 -41.72 11.57
CA LEU A 552 6.89 -40.34 11.97
C LEU A 552 8.15 -39.47 12.10
N GLY A 553 9.30 -40.06 12.45
CA GLY A 553 10.58 -39.35 12.47
C GLY A 553 11.10 -38.93 11.09
N VAL A 554 10.74 -39.67 10.03
CA VAL A 554 11.10 -39.33 8.65
C VAL A 554 10.14 -38.28 8.09
N ALA A 555 8.83 -38.39 8.35
CA ALA A 555 7.85 -37.39 7.94
C ALA A 555 8.08 -36.03 8.61
N GLY A 556 8.31 -36.00 9.94
CA GLY A 556 8.64 -34.76 10.66
C GLY A 556 9.99 -34.17 10.25
N GLY A 557 10.98 -35.01 9.94
CA GLY A 557 12.28 -34.56 9.41
C GLY A 557 12.18 -33.99 7.99
N ALA A 558 11.35 -34.58 7.13
CA ALA A 558 11.10 -34.09 5.77
C ALA A 558 10.34 -32.76 5.77
N ALA A 559 9.34 -32.59 6.64
CA ALA A 559 8.60 -31.33 6.78
C ALA A 559 9.51 -30.15 7.22
N VAL A 560 10.50 -30.41 8.08
CA VAL A 560 11.51 -29.41 8.48
C VAL A 560 12.55 -29.18 7.38
N ALA A 561 12.89 -30.19 6.57
CA ALA A 561 13.82 -30.05 5.45
C ALA A 561 13.22 -29.38 4.20
N ALA A 562 11.88 -29.31 4.08
CA ALA A 562 11.17 -28.79 2.91
C ALA A 562 10.88 -27.27 2.95
N GLY A 563 11.37 -26.54 3.95
CA GLY A 563 11.23 -25.07 4.02
C GLY A 563 9.87 -24.52 4.47
N VAL A 564 8.85 -25.38 4.65
CA VAL A 564 7.45 -24.98 4.93
C VAL A 564 7.23 -24.45 6.38
N PHE A 565 8.24 -24.50 7.25
CA PHE A 565 8.08 -24.25 8.70
C PHE A 565 8.93 -23.09 9.28
N THR A 566 9.67 -22.34 8.47
CA THR A 566 10.53 -21.25 8.98
C THR A 566 9.75 -20.02 9.44
N THR A 567 8.58 -19.72 8.86
CA THR A 567 7.73 -18.58 9.26
C THR A 567 6.75 -18.86 10.40
N PRO A 568 6.00 -19.99 10.48
CA PRO A 568 4.94 -20.13 11.49
C PRO A 568 5.47 -20.41 12.91
N VAL A 569 6.62 -21.08 13.04
CA VAL A 569 7.25 -21.33 14.35
C VAL A 569 7.96 -20.09 14.87
N ALA A 570 8.48 -19.23 13.98
CA ALA A 570 8.95 -17.91 14.36
C ALA A 570 7.80 -17.04 14.87
N TYR A 571 6.63 -17.09 14.23
CA TYR A 571 5.41 -16.38 14.67
C TYR A 571 4.81 -16.92 15.98
N LEU A 572 4.82 -18.24 16.20
CA LEU A 572 4.37 -18.82 17.47
C LEU A 572 5.32 -18.44 18.62
N LEU A 573 6.62 -18.37 18.36
CA LEU A 573 7.61 -17.99 19.36
C LEU A 573 7.73 -16.48 19.56
N SER A 574 7.41 -15.64 18.56
CA SER A 574 7.25 -14.19 18.76
C SER A 574 6.04 -13.86 19.61
N GLY A 575 4.91 -14.55 19.40
CA GLY A 575 3.71 -14.45 20.24
C GLY A 575 3.91 -14.94 21.68
N LEU A 576 4.79 -15.92 21.91
CA LEU A 576 5.15 -16.40 23.25
C LEU A 576 6.32 -15.63 23.91
N ALA A 577 7.05 -14.81 23.15
CA ALA A 577 8.21 -14.05 23.64
C ALA A 577 8.03 -12.52 23.63
N GLY A 578 6.87 -12.02 23.17
CA GLY A 578 6.57 -10.58 23.14
C GLY A 578 7.44 -9.81 22.14
N VAL A 579 7.58 -10.30 20.89
CA VAL A 579 8.36 -9.59 19.87
C VAL A 579 7.49 -8.52 19.19
N GLY A 580 7.21 -7.48 19.95
CA GLY A 580 6.67 -6.19 19.55
C GLY A 580 6.99 -5.21 20.67
N ALA A 581 7.77 -4.16 20.39
CA ALA A 581 8.19 -3.11 21.34
C ALA A 581 8.58 -3.58 22.77
N GLY A 582 9.29 -4.71 22.90
CA GLY A 582 9.93 -5.11 24.18
C GLY A 582 9.87 -6.60 24.52
N ALA A 583 10.83 -7.38 24.01
CA ALA A 583 10.98 -8.79 24.40
C ALA A 583 11.89 -8.93 25.65
N SER A 584 11.62 -9.90 26.52
CA SER A 584 12.52 -10.14 27.68
C SER A 584 13.77 -10.92 27.28
N ALA A 585 14.92 -10.56 27.85
CA ALA A 585 16.19 -11.25 27.59
C ALA A 585 16.14 -12.71 28.09
N TRP A 586 15.36 -12.96 29.14
CA TRP A 586 15.12 -14.27 29.72
C TRP A 586 14.32 -15.20 28.82
N ALA A 587 13.24 -14.70 28.19
CA ALA A 587 12.49 -15.46 27.19
C ALA A 587 13.38 -15.82 26.00
N LEU A 588 14.13 -14.85 25.46
CA LEU A 588 15.05 -15.07 24.35
C LEU A 588 16.43 -15.56 24.80
N SER A 589 16.45 -16.60 25.63
CA SER A 589 17.68 -17.24 26.14
C SER A 589 17.69 -18.76 25.96
N ALA A 590 18.89 -19.35 26.01
CA ALA A 590 19.06 -20.80 25.99
C ALA A 590 18.48 -21.50 27.23
N LEU A 591 18.05 -20.75 28.25
CA LEU A 591 17.43 -21.31 29.45
C LEU A 591 16.11 -22.03 29.11
N VAL A 592 15.39 -21.62 28.07
CA VAL A 592 14.15 -22.30 27.63
C VAL A 592 14.43 -23.74 27.16
N PRO A 593 15.26 -24.01 26.13
CA PRO A 593 15.60 -25.38 25.75
C PRO A 593 16.41 -26.12 26.82
N VAL A 594 17.21 -25.44 27.67
CA VAL A 594 17.92 -26.07 28.80
C VAL A 594 16.94 -26.54 29.88
N ALA A 595 15.95 -25.75 30.27
CA ALA A 595 14.94 -26.11 31.27
C ALA A 595 14.07 -27.26 30.76
N ALA A 596 13.61 -27.19 29.50
CA ALA A 596 12.92 -28.30 28.84
C ALA A 596 13.78 -29.58 28.84
N ALA A 597 15.07 -29.45 28.55
CA ALA A 597 16.00 -30.58 28.60
C ALA A 597 16.19 -31.12 30.02
N ILE A 598 16.28 -30.28 31.06
CA ILE A 598 16.39 -30.72 32.47
C ILE A 598 15.14 -31.50 32.89
N LEU A 599 13.94 -30.94 32.63
CA LEU A 599 12.65 -31.55 32.98
C LEU A 599 12.45 -32.91 32.29
N LEU A 600 12.84 -33.01 31.01
CA LEU A 600 12.58 -34.18 30.18
C LEU A 600 13.79 -35.11 29.97
N LEU A 601 14.96 -34.83 30.55
CA LEU A 601 16.21 -35.60 30.33
C LEU A 601 16.08 -37.10 30.66
N ARG A 602 15.24 -37.39 31.67
CA ARG A 602 14.94 -38.75 32.16
C ARG A 602 13.98 -39.51 31.23
N VAL A 603 13.19 -38.79 30.42
CA VAL A 603 12.29 -39.36 29.41
C VAL A 603 13.12 -39.69 28.16
N ARG A 604 13.61 -40.94 28.05
CA ARG A 604 14.47 -41.36 26.92
C ARG A 604 13.85 -41.08 25.54
N ALA A 605 12.53 -41.17 25.42
CA ALA A 605 11.79 -40.88 24.18
C ALA A 605 11.71 -39.39 23.82
N ALA A 606 11.87 -38.47 24.78
CA ALA A 606 11.85 -37.03 24.52
C ALA A 606 13.16 -36.52 23.89
N ARG A 607 14.24 -37.30 23.90
CA ARG A 607 15.56 -36.84 23.44
C ARG A 607 15.62 -36.34 21.99
N PRO A 608 15.01 -37.00 20.98
CA PRO A 608 14.99 -36.46 19.62
C PRO A 608 14.22 -35.14 19.55
N VAL A 609 13.11 -35.02 20.30
CA VAL A 609 12.30 -33.80 20.40
C VAL A 609 13.11 -32.67 21.05
N LEU A 610 13.84 -32.94 22.13
CA LEU A 610 14.73 -31.97 22.78
C LEU A 610 15.90 -31.52 21.90
N VAL A 611 16.44 -32.41 21.06
CA VAL A 611 17.46 -32.06 20.05
C VAL A 611 16.85 -31.15 18.98
N GLY A 612 15.66 -31.50 18.46
CA GLY A 612 14.94 -30.67 17.48
C GLY A 612 14.59 -29.29 18.05
N LEU A 613 14.05 -29.24 19.27
CA LEU A 613 13.75 -28.00 19.99
C LEU A 613 14.99 -27.13 20.13
N ALA A 614 16.11 -27.68 20.62
CA ALA A 614 17.33 -26.92 20.82
C ALA A 614 17.96 -26.40 19.50
N ILE A 615 17.79 -27.11 18.38
CA ILE A 615 18.22 -26.65 17.04
C ILE A 615 17.29 -25.53 16.53
N GLY A 616 15.97 -25.73 16.58
CA GLY A 616 15.00 -24.71 16.13
C GLY A 616 15.08 -23.43 16.94
N TYR A 617 15.27 -23.55 18.26
CA TYR A 617 15.46 -22.40 19.15
C TYR A 617 16.76 -21.64 18.86
N ALA A 618 17.85 -22.35 18.54
CA ALA A 618 19.09 -21.70 18.12
C ALA A 618 18.95 -20.94 16.80
N ALA A 619 18.16 -21.47 15.85
CA ALA A 619 17.88 -20.79 14.58
C ALA A 619 17.07 -19.50 14.79
N LEU A 620 16.05 -19.52 15.67
CA LEU A 620 15.30 -18.32 16.05
C LEU A 620 16.20 -17.24 16.66
N LEU A 621 17.06 -17.63 17.60
CA LEU A 621 17.96 -16.69 18.28
C LEU A 621 19.02 -16.10 17.32
N LEU A 622 19.56 -16.90 16.37
CA LEU A 622 20.43 -16.38 15.31
C LEU A 622 19.69 -15.42 14.36
N HIS A 623 18.44 -15.71 14.03
CA HIS A 623 17.62 -14.85 13.19
C HIS A 623 17.36 -13.50 13.89
N GLY A 624 16.96 -13.51 15.16
CA GLY A 624 16.79 -12.28 15.96
C GLY A 624 18.09 -11.49 16.16
N ALA A 625 19.24 -12.16 16.26
CA ALA A 625 20.55 -11.51 16.39
C ALA A 625 21.02 -10.77 15.12
N VAL A 626 20.52 -11.17 13.95
CA VAL A 626 21.00 -10.69 12.64
C VAL A 626 19.97 -9.83 11.91
N VAL A 627 18.68 -10.18 11.99
CA VAL A 627 17.62 -9.64 11.11
C VAL A 627 16.71 -8.64 11.82
N LEU A 628 16.37 -8.86 13.09
CA LEU A 628 15.39 -8.02 13.79
C LEU A 628 16.05 -6.86 14.56
N PRO A 629 15.43 -5.67 14.61
CA PRO A 629 15.78 -4.59 15.55
C PRO A 629 15.27 -4.93 16.96
N THR A 630 15.74 -6.05 17.51
CA THR A 630 15.28 -6.58 18.80
C THR A 630 15.85 -5.75 19.94
N VAL A 631 15.01 -4.98 20.63
CA VAL A 631 15.35 -4.34 21.92
C VAL A 631 14.94 -5.30 23.04
N LEU A 632 15.90 -5.78 23.83
CA LEU A 632 15.61 -6.60 25.00
C LEU A 632 15.44 -5.71 26.23
N VAL A 633 14.23 -5.69 26.81
CA VAL A 633 13.82 -4.73 27.86
C VAL A 633 14.70 -4.82 29.11
N ASP A 634 15.25 -6.01 29.38
CA ASP A 634 16.10 -6.28 30.54
C ASP A 634 17.60 -5.97 30.32
N LEU A 635 17.99 -5.47 29.13
CA LEU A 635 19.37 -5.12 28.79
C LEU A 635 19.54 -3.60 28.58
N PRO A 636 20.77 -3.05 28.76
CA PRO A 636 21.04 -1.65 28.44
C PRO A 636 20.91 -1.41 26.93
N GLY A 637 19.81 -0.77 26.52
CA GLY A 637 19.49 -0.53 25.12
C GLY A 637 20.53 0.31 24.36
N GLY A 638 20.53 0.18 23.03
CA GLY A 638 21.25 1.08 22.13
C GLY A 638 22.74 0.81 21.88
N THR A 639 23.30 -0.30 22.37
CA THR A 639 24.76 -0.57 22.26
C THR A 639 25.14 -1.95 21.69
N GLY A 640 24.18 -2.67 21.11
CA GLY A 640 24.42 -3.94 20.40
C GLY A 640 24.53 -5.19 21.30
N TRP A 641 24.36 -5.03 22.62
CA TRP A 641 24.33 -6.15 23.57
C TRP A 641 23.21 -7.16 23.27
N ASP A 642 22.08 -6.72 22.73
CA ASP A 642 20.95 -7.59 22.36
C ASP A 642 21.38 -8.64 21.32
N ARG A 643 22.09 -8.21 20.28
CA ARG A 643 22.61 -9.10 19.23
C ARG A 643 23.66 -10.07 19.79
N ALA A 644 24.54 -9.58 20.67
CA ALA A 644 25.53 -10.43 21.35
C ALA A 644 24.86 -11.48 22.26
N TRP A 645 23.84 -11.08 23.03
CA TRP A 645 23.06 -11.95 23.91
C TRP A 645 22.38 -13.08 23.13
N LEU A 646 21.67 -12.73 22.05
CA LEU A 646 20.97 -13.68 21.19
C LEU A 646 21.95 -14.66 20.52
N ALA A 647 23.08 -14.16 19.99
CA ALA A 647 24.12 -14.99 19.36
C ALA A 647 24.78 -15.96 20.36
N ILE A 648 25.13 -15.50 21.57
CA ILE A 648 25.69 -16.34 22.64
C ILE A 648 24.70 -17.44 23.02
N ASN A 649 23.43 -17.09 23.23
CA ASN A 649 22.40 -18.06 23.61
C ASN A 649 22.13 -19.08 22.49
N ALA A 650 22.18 -18.70 21.21
CA ALA A 650 22.10 -19.64 20.11
C ALA A 650 23.25 -20.68 20.11
N VAL A 651 24.48 -20.24 20.38
CA VAL A 651 25.65 -21.14 20.50
C VAL A 651 25.47 -22.11 21.67
N VAL A 652 24.92 -21.65 22.81
CA VAL A 652 24.60 -22.52 23.96
C VAL A 652 23.53 -23.56 23.60
N ALA A 653 22.48 -23.16 22.88
CA ALA A 653 21.43 -24.06 22.42
C ALA A 653 21.94 -25.12 21.42
N LEU A 654 22.81 -24.75 20.47
CA LEU A 654 23.51 -25.71 19.60
C LEU A 654 24.45 -26.64 20.38
N GLY A 655 25.13 -26.12 21.40
CA GLY A 655 25.94 -26.90 22.34
C GLY A 655 25.12 -27.95 23.09
N LEU A 656 23.93 -27.57 23.56
CA LEU A 656 22.96 -28.46 24.18
C LEU A 656 22.48 -29.54 23.20
N ALA A 657 22.04 -29.17 22.00
CA ALA A 657 21.62 -30.11 20.95
C ALA A 657 22.72 -31.15 20.66
N ARG A 658 23.96 -30.68 20.47
CA ARG A 658 25.14 -31.53 20.24
C ARG A 658 25.44 -32.45 21.42
N ARG A 659 25.24 -31.99 22.66
CA ARG A 659 25.43 -32.80 23.88
C ARG A 659 24.34 -33.86 24.03
N LEU A 660 23.07 -33.50 23.83
CA LEU A 660 21.92 -34.40 23.87
C LEU A 660 22.05 -35.52 22.81
N ALA A 661 22.44 -35.17 21.58
CA ALA A 661 22.68 -36.13 20.50
C ALA A 661 23.87 -37.08 20.78
N ARG A 662 24.84 -36.68 21.61
CA ARG A 662 26.04 -37.46 21.96
C ARG A 662 25.88 -38.39 23.16
N LEU A 663 24.78 -38.33 23.91
CA LEU A 663 24.52 -39.18 25.07
C LEU A 663 24.22 -40.64 24.67
N ARG A 664 25.28 -41.39 24.32
CA ARG A 664 25.21 -42.82 23.97
C ARG A 664 24.46 -43.65 25.01
N LEU A 665 23.65 -44.60 24.53
CA LEU A 665 23.05 -45.66 25.34
C LEU A 665 24.15 -46.57 25.91
N ARG A 666 24.55 -46.36 27.17
CA ARG A 666 25.25 -47.40 27.95
C ARG A 666 24.22 -48.45 28.39
N VAL A 667 24.03 -49.48 27.57
CA VAL A 667 23.35 -50.71 28.01
C VAL A 667 24.36 -51.53 28.80
N ARG A 668 24.24 -51.53 30.13
CA ARG A 668 24.93 -52.50 30.99
C ARG A 668 24.14 -53.80 30.92
N TRP A 669 24.58 -54.74 30.10
CA TRP A 669 24.17 -56.13 30.23
C TRP A 669 24.88 -56.73 31.44
N PHE A 670 24.14 -57.11 32.48
CA PHE A 670 24.64 -58.06 33.46
C PHE A 670 24.46 -59.46 32.87
N GLY A 671 25.56 -60.18 32.66
CA GLY A 671 25.53 -61.56 32.20
C GLY A 671 25.19 -62.50 33.36
N ILE A 672 24.36 -63.50 33.09
CA ILE A 672 24.29 -64.74 33.85
C ILE A 672 24.98 -65.79 32.98
N GLY A 673 25.91 -66.55 33.56
CA GLY A 673 26.56 -67.68 32.93
C GLY A 673 26.49 -68.88 33.87
N VAL A 674 25.82 -69.94 33.40
CA VAL A 674 25.45 -71.19 34.10
C VAL A 674 24.46 -71.01 35.25
#